data_AF-L7CK00-F1
#
_entry.id   AF-L7CK00-F1
#
_cell.length_a   1.000
_cell.length_b   1.000
_cell.length_c   1.000
_cell.angle_alpha   90.00
_cell.angle_beta   90.00
_cell.angle_gamma   90.00
#
_symmetry.space_group_name_H-M   'P 1'
#
loop_
_entity.id
_entity.type
_entity.pdbx_description
1 polymer ?
#
loop_
_entity_poly.entity_id
_entity_poly.type
_entity_poly.pdbx_seq_one_letter_code
_entity_poly.pdbx_strand_id
1 'polypeptide(L)'
;MPLSWNRWIRTSKSARSRKQQRKSTRRKLKSENLETRNLLAANLFHNEAMPEDVNEDDQVTALDALTIINRMNREQAGESAGDVRRGQMTDVNNDGRNSALDALMVINRLNRDQGGPRDSGSPNAGSGNQDQNDSETSGDNSDVEDTNGDDPSTDGTTSGDQTDADSAIELTGDAVLDWNNLFNELTSNSEDYQNPGYASRAMAMLNVAIYDSVAIVSGDSEIAFYEYDSSSANSSGDVSSQAAASSAAYSVLSSLYSDQQETIDSFYGDVLATYSQDPETEAGLILGAEVGSTVIANRADDGSDSVVEYTYTDEIGSFHSDPLNPDVPVWGPGWGDVDTFAISDADAFTPESPPDLTSEEYAASYNEVKELGAVDSTTRTADQTEAGIFWAYDREGLGTPLTLFNDILETVAVQEGNTFEENVALFAQASVAMADAGVVAWTTKFGEELWRPVTAIQEGDFDGNTLTEGDADWTALGAPDGGDDIVGFTPQFPTYISGHATFGGALFGTLQEFYGTDDISFTVASEELEILLDNPELQEAYGLNLDDAERTFSSFSEAMAENGRSRVYLGIHFDFDDLVGQEVGQSIAAAVASEFSVATPEDDSTGKGVDDGQLATMDRDDQPNRDGVDGSRQRNREPVARDTTQVPQQQTSSRDESNRRSEDDQRIAAIDQIFAENRLI
;
A
#
# COMPACT_ATOMS: atom_id res chain seq x y z
N MET A 1 -4.89 27.32 -34.78
CA MET A 1 -3.68 28.10 -35.16
C MET A 1 -2.73 28.00 -33.98
N PRO A 2 -1.47 27.54 -34.13
CA PRO A 2 -0.62 27.35 -32.96
C PRO A 2 0.07 28.68 -32.62
N LEU A 3 -0.20 29.20 -31.42
CA LEU A 3 0.50 30.35 -30.86
C LEU A 3 1.69 29.86 -30.05
N SER A 4 2.87 30.22 -30.53
CA SER A 4 4.17 29.95 -29.94
C SER A 4 4.36 30.68 -28.61
N TRP A 5 4.65 29.94 -27.55
CA TRP A 5 5.15 30.48 -26.29
C TRP A 5 6.66 30.59 -26.33
N ASN A 6 7.16 31.79 -26.15
CA ASN A 6 8.56 32.02 -25.83
C ASN A 6 8.69 33.40 -25.17
N ARG A 7 9.30 33.41 -23.96
CA ARG A 7 10.19 34.43 -23.39
C ARG A 7 9.78 34.95 -22.02
N TRP A 8 10.30 34.34 -20.96
CA TRP A 8 10.86 35.05 -19.80
C TRP A 8 12.09 34.32 -19.24
N ILE A 9 13.25 34.56 -19.84
CA ILE A 9 14.55 34.29 -19.22
C ILE A 9 14.96 35.56 -18.47
N ARG A 10 14.99 35.51 -17.13
CA ARG A 10 15.68 36.51 -16.32
C ARG A 10 17.01 35.97 -15.82
N THR A 11 18.03 36.75 -16.13
CA THR A 11 19.46 36.52 -15.92
C THR A 11 19.84 36.37 -14.45
N SER A 12 20.55 35.29 -14.14
CA SER A 12 21.24 35.03 -12.87
C SER A 12 22.34 36.07 -12.61
N LYS A 13 22.38 36.60 -11.37
CA LYS A 13 23.52 37.36 -10.86
C LYS A 13 24.35 36.47 -9.95
N SER A 14 25.54 36.14 -10.44
CA SER A 14 26.69 35.61 -9.71
C SER A 14 26.85 36.20 -8.30
N ALA A 15 26.81 35.35 -7.28
CA ALA A 15 27.34 35.62 -5.95
C ALA A 15 28.34 34.52 -5.55
N ARG A 16 29.55 34.96 -5.19
CA ARG A 16 30.71 34.12 -4.88
C ARG A 16 30.55 33.34 -3.57
N SER A 17 30.89 32.06 -3.66
CA SER A 17 31.25 31.12 -2.60
C SER A 17 31.90 31.74 -1.35
N ARG A 18 31.34 31.41 -0.19
CA ARG A 18 32.09 31.23 1.07
C ARG A 18 31.68 29.89 1.69
N LYS A 19 32.59 28.91 1.63
CA LYS A 19 32.52 27.68 2.44
C LYS A 19 32.47 28.06 3.92
N GLN A 20 31.34 27.82 4.58
CA GLN A 20 31.27 27.70 6.04
C GLN A 20 31.21 26.21 6.38
N GLN A 21 32.25 25.73 7.07
CA GLN A 21 32.25 24.41 7.69
C GLN A 21 31.13 24.34 8.73
N ARG A 22 30.15 23.46 8.52
CA ARG A 22 29.15 23.09 9.54
C ARG A 22 29.89 22.39 10.69
N LYS A 23 29.72 22.91 11.92
CA LYS A 23 30.11 22.22 13.15
C LYS A 23 28.90 21.40 13.60
N SER A 24 29.05 20.08 13.61
CA SER A 24 28.14 19.15 14.29
C SER A 24 28.04 19.52 15.77
N THR A 25 26.83 19.86 16.22
CA THR A 25 26.51 20.08 17.64
C THR A 25 26.04 18.75 18.23
N ARG A 26 26.98 17.99 18.81
CA ARG A 26 26.68 16.83 19.67
C ARG A 26 25.85 17.27 20.89
N ARG A 27 24.60 16.82 21.01
CA ARG A 27 23.85 16.84 22.27
C ARG A 27 24.28 15.64 23.12
N LYS A 28 24.56 15.88 24.40
CA LYS A 28 24.89 14.85 25.39
C LYS A 28 23.60 14.31 26.02
N LEU A 29 23.44 12.99 26.02
CA LEU A 29 22.42 12.25 26.75
C LEU A 29 22.53 12.52 28.26
N LYS A 30 21.38 12.75 28.91
CA LYS A 30 21.22 12.73 30.37
C LYS A 30 20.73 11.34 30.77
N SER A 31 21.34 10.77 31.80
CA SER A 31 20.92 9.52 32.43
C SER A 31 19.67 9.75 33.29
N GLU A 32 18.61 8.99 33.07
CA GLU A 32 17.50 8.84 34.00
C GLU A 32 17.48 7.42 34.60
N ASN A 33 16.88 7.28 35.78
CA ASN A 33 17.00 6.14 36.68
C ASN A 33 16.13 4.96 36.25
N LEU A 34 16.70 3.76 36.37
CA LEU A 34 16.02 2.47 36.22
C LEU A 34 15.01 2.25 37.35
N GLU A 35 13.73 2.15 37.01
CA GLU A 35 12.74 1.50 37.87
C GLU A 35 12.67 -0.02 37.59
N THR A 36 12.09 -0.73 38.55
CA THR A 36 12.45 -2.05 39.01
C THR A 36 12.06 -3.20 38.07
N ARG A 37 13.03 -4.07 37.74
CA ARG A 37 12.81 -5.37 37.09
C ARG A 37 11.77 -6.21 37.85
N ASN A 38 10.63 -6.52 37.22
CA ASN A 38 9.88 -7.73 37.52
C ASN A 38 10.50 -8.89 36.74
N LEU A 39 11.09 -9.82 37.48
CA LEU A 39 11.62 -11.08 36.98
C LEU A 39 10.47 -11.98 36.50
N LEU A 40 10.60 -12.55 35.30
CA LEU A 40 10.10 -13.86 34.84
C LEU A 40 9.04 -14.49 35.76
N ALA A 41 7.77 -14.23 35.47
CA ALA A 41 6.68 -15.09 35.90
C ALA A 41 6.23 -15.88 34.67
N ALA A 42 6.55 -17.18 34.62
CA ALA A 42 5.80 -18.09 33.76
C ALA A 42 4.32 -17.93 34.14
N ASN A 43 3.45 -17.73 33.16
CA ASN A 43 2.03 -17.65 33.40
C ASN A 43 1.56 -19.00 33.94
N LEU A 44 1.30 -19.08 35.25
CA LEU A 44 0.94 -20.33 35.93
C LEU A 44 -0.44 -20.86 35.52
N PHE A 45 -1.12 -20.18 34.59
CA PHE A 45 -2.45 -20.48 34.08
C PHE A 45 -2.46 -20.75 32.57
N HIS A 46 -1.30 -20.94 31.95
CA HIS A 46 -1.18 -21.31 30.53
C HIS A 46 -0.57 -22.71 30.38
N ASN A 47 -1.10 -23.50 29.44
CA ASN A 47 -0.56 -24.82 29.10
C ASN A 47 0.46 -24.69 27.97
N GLU A 48 1.74 -24.59 28.33
CA GLU A 48 2.87 -24.46 27.39
C GLU A 48 3.01 -25.64 26.39
N ALA A 49 2.44 -26.81 26.71
CA ALA A 49 2.54 -27.99 25.85
C ALA A 49 1.36 -28.15 24.89
N MET A 50 0.16 -27.75 25.32
CA MET A 50 -1.08 -27.78 24.53
C MET A 50 -2.04 -26.72 25.06
N PRO A 51 -1.94 -25.48 24.58
CA PRO A 51 -2.69 -24.34 25.13
C PRO A 51 -4.19 -24.58 25.27
N GLU A 52 -4.80 -25.31 24.34
CA GLU A 52 -6.23 -25.58 24.31
C GLU A 52 -6.69 -26.72 25.24
N ASP A 53 -5.77 -27.48 25.83
CA ASP A 53 -6.04 -28.46 26.89
C ASP A 53 -5.89 -27.77 28.26
N VAL A 54 -6.93 -27.04 28.65
CA VAL A 54 -6.92 -26.24 29.89
C VAL A 54 -7.07 -27.09 31.15
N ASN A 55 -7.44 -28.36 30.99
CA ASN A 55 -7.67 -29.28 32.09
C ASN A 55 -6.52 -30.31 32.29
N GLU A 56 -5.53 -30.29 31.40
CA GLU A 56 -4.33 -31.14 31.37
C GLU A 56 -4.65 -32.65 31.33
N ASP A 57 -5.69 -33.06 30.58
CA ASP A 57 -6.01 -34.49 30.36
C ASP A 57 -5.48 -35.06 29.05
N ASP A 58 -4.59 -34.32 28.37
CA ASP A 58 -3.98 -34.59 27.08
C ASP A 58 -5.03 -34.67 25.93
N GLN A 59 -6.24 -34.13 26.13
CA GLN A 59 -7.31 -34.11 25.13
C GLN A 59 -7.99 -32.75 25.04
N VAL A 60 -7.92 -32.12 23.86
CA VAL A 60 -8.76 -30.95 23.58
C VAL A 60 -10.19 -31.40 23.33
N THR A 61 -11.10 -31.07 24.24
CA THR A 61 -12.52 -31.43 24.17
C THR A 61 -13.41 -30.22 24.44
N ALA A 62 -14.72 -30.36 24.23
CA ALA A 62 -15.67 -29.32 24.62
C ALA A 62 -15.66 -29.02 26.14
N LEU A 63 -15.07 -29.92 26.96
CA LEU A 63 -14.91 -29.70 28.39
C LEU A 63 -13.90 -28.58 28.69
N ASP A 64 -12.90 -28.37 27.83
CA ASP A 64 -11.88 -27.34 27.98
C ASP A 64 -12.48 -25.95 27.76
N ALA A 65 -13.21 -25.77 26.66
CA ALA A 65 -13.96 -24.53 26.40
C ALA A 65 -14.96 -24.24 27.54
N LEU A 66 -15.66 -25.27 28.02
CA LEU A 66 -16.62 -25.13 29.11
C LEU A 66 -15.93 -24.79 30.45
N THR A 67 -14.68 -25.21 30.65
CA THR A 67 -13.88 -24.89 31.83
C THR A 67 -13.55 -23.40 31.87
N ILE A 68 -13.16 -22.82 30.73
CA ILE A 68 -12.90 -21.38 30.58
C ILE A 68 -14.18 -20.57 30.78
N ILE A 69 -15.28 -20.94 30.13
CA ILE A 69 -16.57 -20.23 30.25
C ILE A 69 -17.08 -20.24 31.70
N ASN A 70 -17.01 -21.38 32.37
CA ASN A 70 -17.41 -21.47 33.78
C ASN A 70 -16.50 -20.66 34.70
N ARG A 71 -15.20 -20.56 34.37
CA ARG A 71 -14.24 -19.75 35.10
C ARG A 71 -14.58 -18.27 35.00
N MET A 72 -14.80 -17.77 33.78
CA MET A 72 -15.20 -16.38 33.52
C MET A 72 -16.50 -16.02 34.25
N ASN A 73 -17.51 -16.90 34.20
CA ASN A 73 -18.79 -16.66 34.85
C ASN A 73 -18.67 -16.56 36.38
N ARG A 74 -17.73 -17.29 37.01
CA ARG A 74 -17.46 -17.18 38.45
C ARG A 74 -16.70 -15.91 38.82
N GLU A 75 -15.75 -15.50 37.97
CA GLU A 75 -15.01 -14.24 38.15
C GLU A 75 -15.95 -13.03 38.03
N GLN A 76 -16.87 -13.06 37.06
CA GLN A 76 -17.88 -12.02 36.88
C GLN A 76 -18.92 -11.99 38.01
N ALA A 77 -19.20 -13.14 38.65
CA ALA A 77 -20.07 -13.23 39.82
C ALA A 77 -19.41 -12.76 41.14
N GLY A 78 -18.13 -12.35 41.11
CA GLY A 78 -17.41 -11.83 42.27
C GLY A 78 -17.09 -12.89 43.33
N GLU A 79 -17.12 -14.17 42.98
CA GLU A 79 -16.67 -15.24 43.88
C GLU A 79 -15.14 -15.23 43.96
N SER A 80 -14.59 -14.68 45.05
CA SER A 80 -13.15 -14.72 45.33
C SER A 80 -12.60 -16.14 45.19
N ALA A 81 -11.48 -16.25 44.48
CA ALA A 81 -10.64 -17.42 44.20
C ALA A 81 -10.14 -18.17 45.48
N GLY A 82 -11.06 -18.62 46.32
CA GLY A 82 -10.80 -19.32 47.57
C GLY A 82 -10.84 -20.84 47.46
N ASP A 83 -11.14 -21.39 46.28
CA ASP A 83 -11.14 -22.84 46.03
C ASP A 83 -10.72 -23.17 44.59
N VAL A 84 -9.70 -22.46 44.08
CA VAL A 84 -9.11 -22.78 42.78
C VAL A 84 -8.34 -24.08 42.94
N ARG A 85 -8.87 -25.16 42.37
CA ARG A 85 -8.10 -26.36 42.07
C ARG A 85 -6.84 -25.89 41.33
N ARG A 86 -5.67 -26.03 41.96
CA ARG A 86 -4.39 -25.91 41.25
C ARG A 86 -4.43 -26.89 40.08
N GLY A 87 -4.27 -26.39 38.85
CA GLY A 87 -4.26 -27.19 37.61
C GLY A 87 -5.42 -26.88 36.67
N GLN A 88 -5.83 -25.62 36.50
CA GLN A 88 -6.66 -25.22 35.37
C GLN A 88 -5.95 -24.08 34.66
N MET A 89 -5.51 -24.35 33.44
CA MET A 89 -4.71 -23.47 32.59
C MET A 89 -5.61 -22.74 31.59
N THR A 90 -6.49 -21.88 32.10
CA THR A 90 -7.61 -21.30 31.32
C THR A 90 -7.23 -20.13 30.42
N ASP A 91 -5.98 -19.70 30.44
CA ASP A 91 -5.43 -18.64 29.60
C ASP A 91 -4.71 -19.29 28.41
N VAL A 92 -5.42 -19.38 27.28
CA VAL A 92 -5.02 -20.15 26.09
C VAL A 92 -4.11 -19.30 25.19
N ASN A 93 -4.32 -17.99 25.12
CA ASN A 93 -3.50 -17.08 24.32
C ASN A 93 -2.29 -16.49 25.08
N ASN A 94 -2.15 -16.83 26.36
CA ASN A 94 -1.09 -16.38 27.25
C ASN A 94 -1.03 -14.85 27.45
N ASP A 95 -2.18 -14.16 27.37
CA ASP A 95 -2.28 -12.71 27.52
C ASP A 95 -2.38 -12.24 28.99
N GLY A 96 -2.42 -13.20 29.93
CA GLY A 96 -2.53 -12.98 31.37
C GLY A 96 -3.96 -12.78 31.86
N ARG A 97 -4.99 -13.03 31.03
CA ARG A 97 -6.41 -12.85 31.34
C ARG A 97 -7.22 -14.09 30.94
N ASN A 98 -8.34 -14.32 31.62
CA ASN A 98 -9.33 -15.31 31.18
C ASN A 98 -10.44 -14.56 30.44
N SER A 99 -10.56 -14.77 29.13
CA SER A 99 -11.46 -14.06 28.25
C SER A 99 -12.29 -15.01 27.38
N ALA A 100 -13.27 -14.46 26.66
CA ALA A 100 -14.05 -15.24 25.71
C ALA A 100 -13.20 -15.76 24.55
N LEU A 101 -12.07 -15.09 24.26
CA LEU A 101 -11.11 -15.45 23.22
C LEU A 101 -10.44 -16.79 23.54
N ASP A 102 -10.10 -17.03 24.80
CA ASP A 102 -9.53 -18.31 25.25
C ASP A 102 -10.48 -19.48 25.00
N ALA A 103 -11.77 -19.29 25.28
CA ALA A 103 -12.79 -20.30 25.01
C ALA A 103 -12.99 -20.50 23.50
N LEU A 104 -12.90 -19.42 22.71
CA LEU A 104 -13.08 -19.45 21.27
C LEU A 104 -11.94 -20.20 20.57
N MET A 105 -10.69 -20.07 21.05
CA MET A 105 -9.54 -20.81 20.53
C MET A 105 -9.73 -22.33 20.66
N VAL A 106 -10.20 -22.80 21.82
CA VAL A 106 -10.53 -24.22 22.03
C VAL A 106 -11.65 -24.67 21.08
N ILE A 107 -12.69 -23.86 20.89
CA ILE A 107 -13.82 -24.19 20.00
C ILE A 107 -13.36 -24.27 18.54
N ASN A 108 -12.52 -23.34 18.10
CA ASN A 108 -11.97 -23.32 16.74
C ASN A 108 -11.06 -24.54 16.49
N ARG A 109 -10.24 -24.92 17.49
CA ARG A 109 -9.44 -26.15 17.47
C ARG A 109 -10.32 -27.39 17.30
N LEU A 110 -11.42 -27.50 18.05
CA LEU A 110 -12.38 -28.60 17.93
C LEU A 110 -13.10 -28.66 16.57
N ASN A 111 -13.38 -27.51 15.98
CA ASN A 111 -14.02 -27.43 14.66
C ASN A 111 -13.04 -27.83 13.54
N ARG A 112 -11.76 -27.46 13.66
CA ARG A 112 -10.69 -27.92 12.74
C ARG A 112 -10.54 -29.45 12.76
N ASP A 113 -10.58 -30.07 13.95
CA ASP A 113 -10.46 -31.54 14.08
C ASP A 113 -11.71 -32.32 13.64
N GLN A 114 -12.86 -31.66 13.53
CA GLN A 114 -14.09 -32.26 13.00
C GLN A 114 -14.22 -32.16 11.47
N GLY A 115 -13.43 -31.31 10.81
CA GLY A 115 -13.50 -31.04 9.37
C GLY A 115 -12.62 -31.89 8.44
N GLY A 116 -11.81 -32.82 8.96
CA GLY A 116 -10.90 -33.64 8.15
C GLY A 116 -11.56 -34.85 7.43
N PRO A 117 -11.06 -35.28 6.25
CA PRO A 117 -11.62 -36.41 5.50
C PRO A 117 -11.53 -37.73 6.28
N ARG A 118 -12.67 -38.38 6.55
CA ARG A 118 -12.73 -39.70 7.20
C ARG A 118 -12.56 -40.83 6.17
N ASP A 119 -11.36 -41.40 6.10
CA ASP A 119 -11.15 -42.71 5.49
C ASP A 119 -11.66 -43.84 6.41
N SER A 120 -12.16 -44.87 5.76
CA SER A 120 -13.08 -45.89 6.26
C SER A 120 -12.39 -47.07 6.95
N GLY A 121 -12.87 -47.42 8.14
CA GLY A 121 -12.46 -48.63 8.87
C GLY A 121 -13.38 -48.99 10.04
N SER A 122 -14.59 -49.45 9.75
CA SER A 122 -15.51 -50.08 10.73
C SER A 122 -15.00 -51.50 11.13
N PRO A 123 -15.41 -52.14 12.26
CA PRO A 123 -16.83 -52.27 12.65
C PRO A 123 -17.21 -52.35 14.16
N ASN A 124 -18.39 -51.77 14.43
CA ASN A 124 -19.52 -52.36 15.16
C ASN A 124 -19.55 -52.40 16.71
N ALA A 125 -20.51 -51.65 17.27
CA ALA A 125 -21.51 -51.98 18.33
C ALA A 125 -21.93 -50.64 18.96
N GLY A 126 -23.18 -50.21 19.10
CA GLY A 126 -24.48 -50.86 19.12
C GLY A 126 -25.30 -50.16 20.22
N SER A 127 -26.59 -49.93 19.96
CA SER A 127 -27.67 -49.67 20.95
C SER A 127 -28.02 -48.23 21.33
N GLY A 128 -29.31 -47.91 21.13
CA GLY A 128 -30.13 -47.10 22.05
C GLY A 128 -30.77 -45.85 21.43
N ASN A 129 -31.98 -45.96 20.85
CA ASN A 129 -33.26 -45.49 21.45
C ASN A 129 -33.24 -44.01 21.86
N GLN A 130 -33.99 -43.11 21.22
CA GLN A 130 -35.43 -42.78 21.39
C GLN A 130 -35.46 -41.23 21.33
N ASP A 131 -36.46 -40.47 20.93
CA ASP A 131 -37.88 -40.67 20.68
C ASP A 131 -38.37 -39.33 20.05
N GLN A 132 -39.39 -39.40 19.18
CA GLN A 132 -40.58 -38.52 19.14
C GLN A 132 -40.43 -37.06 18.64
N ASN A 133 -41.06 -36.74 17.50
CA ASN A 133 -42.46 -36.25 17.32
C ASN A 133 -42.51 -34.72 17.47
N ASP A 134 -43.32 -33.90 16.80
CA ASP A 134 -44.39 -33.96 15.79
C ASP A 134 -44.40 -32.51 15.23
N SER A 135 -44.77 -32.18 14.00
CA SER A 135 -46.14 -32.04 13.49
C SER A 135 -46.01 -31.12 12.26
N GLU A 136 -46.35 -31.58 11.06
CA GLU A 136 -47.65 -31.41 10.39
C GLU A 136 -48.06 -29.96 10.11
N THR A 137 -48.12 -29.59 8.83
CA THR A 137 -49.38 -29.34 8.05
C THR A 137 -49.02 -28.82 6.65
N SER A 138 -49.28 -29.57 5.57
CA SER A 138 -50.50 -29.51 4.71
C SER A 138 -50.65 -28.17 3.98
N GLY A 139 -50.75 -28.06 2.66
CA GLY A 139 -50.92 -29.05 1.60
C GLY A 139 -51.41 -28.36 0.30
N ASP A 140 -51.63 -29.20 -0.72
CA ASP A 140 -52.53 -29.04 -1.88
C ASP A 140 -52.00 -28.47 -3.23
N ASN A 141 -51.38 -29.35 -4.01
CA ASN A 141 -51.83 -29.98 -5.27
C ASN A 141 -52.41 -29.21 -6.49
N SER A 142 -52.17 -29.86 -7.65
CA SER A 142 -52.83 -29.84 -8.96
C SER A 142 -52.27 -28.89 -10.03
N ASP A 143 -52.15 -29.22 -11.31
CA ASP A 143 -52.06 -30.46 -12.12
C ASP A 143 -51.94 -29.99 -13.60
N VAL A 144 -51.55 -30.90 -14.51
CA VAL A 144 -51.85 -30.96 -15.96
C VAL A 144 -50.74 -30.53 -16.97
N GLU A 145 -50.02 -31.55 -17.49
CA GLU A 145 -49.94 -32.05 -18.90
C GLU A 145 -49.79 -31.03 -20.07
N ASP A 146 -49.08 -31.23 -21.19
CA ASP A 146 -48.40 -32.36 -21.88
C ASP A 146 -47.65 -31.78 -23.11
N THR A 147 -46.61 -32.49 -23.59
CA THR A 147 -46.29 -32.83 -25.00
C THR A 147 -44.80 -32.84 -25.36
N ASN A 148 -44.38 -34.01 -25.84
CA ASN A 148 -43.05 -34.43 -26.29
C ASN A 148 -42.66 -33.90 -27.69
N GLY A 149 -41.35 -33.78 -27.95
CA GLY A 149 -40.76 -33.68 -29.28
C GLY A 149 -39.21 -33.73 -29.30
N ASP A 150 -38.68 -34.96 -29.39
CA ASP A 150 -37.35 -35.46 -29.83
C ASP A 150 -36.20 -34.50 -30.31
N ASP A 151 -35.10 -34.48 -29.53
CA ASP A 151 -33.62 -34.65 -29.78
C ASP A 151 -33.02 -34.61 -31.22
N PRO A 152 -31.69 -34.33 -31.51
CA PRO A 152 -30.54 -34.07 -30.61
C PRO A 152 -29.54 -32.92 -30.93
N SER A 153 -28.77 -32.56 -29.89
CA SER A 153 -27.32 -32.22 -29.85
C SER A 153 -26.80 -30.93 -30.51
N THR A 154 -26.39 -29.94 -29.70
CA THR A 154 -24.97 -29.59 -29.38
C THR A 154 -24.87 -28.31 -28.54
N ASP A 155 -23.97 -28.31 -27.57
CA ASP A 155 -23.42 -27.19 -26.76
C ASP A 155 -24.38 -26.34 -25.93
N GLY A 156 -24.44 -26.68 -24.64
CA GLY A 156 -24.84 -25.81 -23.56
C GLY A 156 -23.87 -25.99 -22.40
N THR A 157 -22.83 -25.16 -22.36
CA THR A 157 -22.04 -24.93 -21.15
C THR A 157 -23.00 -24.38 -20.10
N THR A 158 -23.23 -25.16 -19.07
CA THR A 158 -23.91 -24.76 -17.85
C THR A 158 -23.18 -23.58 -17.23
N SER A 159 -23.91 -22.48 -17.08
CA SER A 159 -23.80 -21.50 -16.00
C SER A 159 -23.30 -22.19 -14.71
N GLY A 160 -22.00 -22.08 -14.42
CA GLY A 160 -21.53 -21.98 -13.03
C GLY A 160 -21.80 -20.53 -12.61
N ASP A 161 -22.42 -20.23 -11.48
CA ASP A 161 -21.88 -20.54 -10.15
C ASP A 161 -20.38 -20.27 -10.11
N GLN A 162 -20.00 -19.03 -10.45
CA GLN A 162 -18.80 -18.43 -9.89
C GLN A 162 -19.13 -18.11 -8.44
N THR A 163 -18.89 -19.12 -7.60
CA THR A 163 -18.49 -18.87 -6.22
C THR A 163 -17.26 -17.97 -6.27
N ASP A 164 -17.28 -16.90 -5.49
CA ASP A 164 -16.17 -16.01 -5.15
C ASP A 164 -14.84 -16.79 -5.18
N ALA A 165 -14.13 -16.69 -6.30
CA ALA A 165 -12.73 -17.05 -6.34
C ALA A 165 -12.04 -15.84 -5.75
N ASP A 166 -11.79 -15.93 -4.44
CA ASP A 166 -10.80 -15.15 -3.71
C ASP A 166 -9.66 -14.78 -4.66
N SER A 167 -9.64 -13.52 -5.11
CA SER A 167 -8.68 -13.02 -6.08
C SER A 167 -7.35 -12.83 -5.37
N ALA A 168 -6.71 -13.95 -5.03
CA ALA A 168 -5.41 -13.94 -4.41
C ALA A 168 -4.42 -13.19 -5.31
N ILE A 169 -3.75 -12.18 -4.75
CA ILE A 169 -2.69 -11.43 -5.43
C ILE A 169 -1.67 -12.44 -6.00
N GLU A 170 -1.45 -12.40 -7.32
CA GLU A 170 -0.45 -13.26 -7.94
C GLU A 170 0.96 -12.75 -7.60
N LEU A 171 1.78 -13.60 -6.98
CA LEU A 171 3.16 -13.27 -6.65
C LEU A 171 4.02 -13.23 -7.92
N THR A 172 4.62 -12.06 -8.17
CA THR A 172 5.54 -11.77 -9.28
C THR A 172 6.94 -12.34 -9.03
N GLY A 173 7.31 -12.54 -7.75
CA GLY A 173 8.66 -12.88 -7.32
C GLY A 173 9.57 -11.66 -7.12
N ASP A 174 9.02 -10.45 -7.22
CA ASP A 174 9.63 -9.20 -6.79
C ASP A 174 8.89 -8.67 -5.55
N ALA A 175 9.54 -8.71 -4.39
CA ALA A 175 8.94 -8.26 -3.13
C ALA A 175 8.48 -6.79 -3.18
N VAL A 176 9.07 -5.92 -4.00
CA VAL A 176 8.58 -4.54 -4.10
C VAL A 176 7.18 -4.55 -4.72
N LEU A 177 7.01 -5.23 -5.85
CA LEU A 177 5.73 -5.27 -6.57
C LEU A 177 4.69 -6.01 -5.75
N ASP A 178 5.05 -7.19 -5.22
CA ASP A 178 4.13 -8.05 -4.47
C ASP A 178 3.55 -7.33 -3.24
N TRP A 179 4.38 -6.64 -2.46
CA TRP A 179 3.93 -5.93 -1.26
C TRP A 179 3.21 -4.61 -1.54
N ASN A 180 3.54 -3.92 -2.63
CA ASN A 180 2.77 -2.74 -3.05
C ASN A 180 1.40 -3.12 -3.61
N ASN A 181 1.27 -4.31 -4.23
CA ASN A 181 -0.03 -4.85 -4.64
C ASN A 181 -0.90 -5.18 -3.42
N LEU A 182 -0.31 -5.76 -2.36
CA LEU A 182 -1.02 -5.92 -1.09
C LEU A 182 -1.40 -4.56 -0.49
N PHE A 183 -0.52 -3.56 -0.54
CA PHE A 183 -0.85 -2.21 -0.05
C PHE A 183 -2.09 -1.61 -0.76
N ASN A 184 -2.23 -1.81 -2.07
CA ASN A 184 -3.42 -1.37 -2.81
C ASN A 184 -4.69 -2.08 -2.33
N GLU A 185 -4.64 -3.40 -2.10
CA GLU A 185 -5.77 -4.16 -1.55
C GLU A 185 -6.15 -3.65 -0.14
N LEU A 186 -5.17 -3.50 0.76
CA LEU A 186 -5.39 -3.05 2.13
C LEU A 186 -5.98 -1.64 2.20
N THR A 187 -5.50 -0.75 1.33
CA THR A 187 -5.98 0.63 1.24
C THR A 187 -7.40 0.69 0.69
N SER A 188 -7.74 -0.16 -0.28
CA SER A 188 -9.08 -0.22 -0.85
C SER A 188 -10.11 -0.78 0.12
N ASN A 189 -9.70 -1.76 0.94
CA ASN A 189 -10.56 -2.41 1.92
C ASN A 189 -10.70 -1.68 3.26
N SER A 190 -9.91 -0.62 3.52
CA SER A 190 -9.97 0.10 4.79
C SER A 190 -10.91 1.29 4.71
N GLU A 191 -11.96 1.36 5.52
CA GLU A 191 -12.81 2.57 5.62
C GLU A 191 -12.13 3.68 6.45
N ASP A 192 -11.42 3.30 7.52
CA ASP A 192 -10.80 4.23 8.47
C ASP A 192 -9.58 4.98 7.91
N TYR A 193 -8.98 4.45 6.83
CA TYR A 193 -7.74 4.98 6.24
C TYR A 193 -7.91 5.52 4.80
N GLN A 194 -9.14 5.80 4.34
CA GLN A 194 -9.47 6.37 3.01
C GLN A 194 -9.02 7.84 2.80
N ASN A 195 -8.09 8.36 3.59
CA ASN A 195 -7.55 9.71 3.40
C ASN A 195 -6.22 9.66 2.62
N PRO A 196 -6.07 10.43 1.52
CA PRO A 196 -4.82 10.49 0.74
C PRO A 196 -3.57 10.78 1.58
N GLY A 197 -3.70 11.56 2.64
CA GLY A 197 -2.63 11.80 3.60
C GLY A 197 -2.12 10.50 4.23
N TYR A 198 -3.02 9.73 4.84
CA TYR A 198 -2.66 8.47 5.50
C TYR A 198 -2.09 7.45 4.50
N ALA A 199 -2.75 7.28 3.35
CA ALA A 199 -2.31 6.35 2.32
C ALA A 199 -0.88 6.67 1.80
N SER A 200 -0.59 7.94 1.51
CA SER A 200 0.75 8.35 1.05
C SER A 200 1.82 8.11 2.11
N ARG A 201 1.52 8.38 3.39
CA ARG A 201 2.41 8.06 4.52
C ARG A 201 2.65 6.56 4.67
N ALA A 202 1.60 5.74 4.60
CA ALA A 202 1.70 4.29 4.72
C ALA A 202 2.55 3.70 3.59
N MET A 203 2.33 4.15 2.35
CA MET A 203 3.13 3.76 1.19
C MET A 203 4.62 4.14 1.35
N ALA A 204 4.91 5.33 1.90
CA ALA A 204 6.28 5.76 2.17
C ALA A 204 6.94 4.91 3.26
N MET A 205 6.25 4.61 4.36
CA MET A 205 6.77 3.73 5.41
C MET A 205 7.07 2.33 4.89
N LEU A 206 6.18 1.76 4.07
CA LEU A 206 6.36 0.46 3.43
C LEU A 206 7.64 0.45 2.59
N ASN A 207 7.77 1.39 1.67
CA ASN A 207 8.85 1.38 0.69
C ASN A 207 10.19 1.84 1.29
N VAL A 208 10.20 2.69 2.32
CA VAL A 208 11.42 3.00 3.09
C VAL A 208 11.91 1.76 3.85
N ALA A 209 11.02 0.97 4.46
CA ALA A 209 11.42 -0.25 5.16
C ALA A 209 12.01 -1.30 4.21
N ILE A 210 11.44 -1.43 3.01
CA ILE A 210 12.01 -2.26 1.94
C ILE A 210 13.38 -1.74 1.51
N TYR A 211 13.48 -0.44 1.22
CA TYR A 211 14.71 0.21 0.76
C TYR A 211 15.87 0.08 1.75
N ASP A 212 15.62 0.40 3.02
CA ASP A 212 16.63 0.30 4.07
C ASP A 212 17.10 -1.14 4.28
N SER A 213 16.19 -2.11 4.19
CA SER A 213 16.53 -3.54 4.29
C SER A 213 17.49 -3.95 3.18
N VAL A 214 17.21 -3.58 1.94
CA VAL A 214 18.02 -3.95 0.79
C VAL A 214 19.35 -3.19 0.78
N ALA A 215 19.36 -1.92 1.17
CA ALA A 215 20.59 -1.12 1.33
C ALA A 215 21.54 -1.77 2.35
N ILE A 216 21.02 -2.22 3.50
CA ILE A 216 21.81 -2.88 4.53
C ILE A 216 22.33 -4.24 4.05
N VAL A 217 21.48 -5.06 3.42
CA VAL A 217 21.90 -6.38 2.89
C VAL A 217 22.98 -6.23 1.81
N SER A 218 22.90 -5.19 0.98
CA SER A 218 23.87 -4.94 -0.09
C SER A 218 25.22 -4.41 0.41
N GLY A 219 25.37 -4.17 1.72
CA GLY A 219 26.58 -3.55 2.29
C GLY A 219 26.67 -2.04 2.07
N ASP A 220 25.63 -1.44 1.47
CA ASP A 220 25.50 -0.02 1.18
C ASP A 220 24.72 0.70 2.29
N SER A 221 24.86 0.30 3.56
CA SER A 221 24.07 0.84 4.69
C SER A 221 24.17 2.37 4.87
N GLU A 222 25.15 3.03 4.24
CA GLU A 222 25.29 4.49 4.21
C GLU A 222 24.25 5.18 3.31
N ILE A 223 23.56 4.44 2.43
CA ILE A 223 22.44 4.94 1.60
C ILE A 223 21.08 4.66 2.23
N ALA A 224 21.02 3.93 3.34
CA ALA A 224 19.79 3.72 4.08
C ALA A 224 19.23 5.06 4.55
N PHE A 225 17.90 5.20 4.47
CA PHE A 225 17.16 6.40 4.78
C PHE A 225 17.21 6.74 6.28
N TYR A 226 17.01 5.74 7.14
CA TYR A 226 17.20 5.87 8.57
C TYR A 226 18.54 5.33 9.06
N GLU A 227 18.87 5.68 10.31
CA GLU A 227 20.09 5.24 10.98
C GLU A 227 19.83 3.94 11.76
N TYR A 228 20.66 2.92 11.53
CA TYR A 228 20.55 1.60 12.14
C TYR A 228 21.76 1.28 13.03
N ASP A 229 21.60 0.41 14.03
CA ASP A 229 22.74 -0.04 14.83
C ASP A 229 23.73 -0.81 13.95
N SER A 230 25.01 -0.51 14.15
CA SER A 230 26.16 -1.21 13.58
C SER A 230 26.12 -2.75 13.70
N SER A 231 25.36 -3.33 14.64
CA SER A 231 25.17 -4.78 14.71
C SER A 231 24.31 -5.32 13.56
N SER A 232 23.28 -4.58 13.16
CA SER A 232 22.38 -4.91 12.04
C SER A 232 23.03 -4.52 10.70
N ALA A 233 23.82 -3.44 10.68
CA ALA A 233 24.55 -2.97 9.50
C ALA A 233 25.82 -3.77 9.13
N ASN A 234 26.20 -4.79 9.90
CA ASN A 234 27.38 -5.63 9.66
C ASN A 234 27.02 -7.06 9.23
N SER A 235 25.83 -7.28 8.66
CA SER A 235 25.47 -8.54 8.01
C SER A 235 26.23 -8.72 6.68
N SER A 236 27.56 -8.71 6.73
CA SER A 236 28.40 -9.12 5.61
C SER A 236 28.37 -10.65 5.50
N GLY A 237 27.53 -11.18 4.62
CA GLY A 237 27.34 -12.60 4.36
C GLY A 237 26.18 -12.85 3.40
N ASP A 238 26.00 -14.10 2.98
CA ASP A 238 24.86 -14.53 2.15
C ASP A 238 23.54 -14.24 2.91
N VAL A 239 22.87 -13.12 2.62
CA VAL A 239 21.58 -12.72 3.20
C VAL A 239 20.60 -12.44 2.06
N SER A 240 19.38 -12.95 2.15
CA SER A 240 18.38 -12.76 1.09
C SER A 240 17.74 -11.37 1.17
N SER A 241 18.02 -10.50 0.19
CA SER A 241 17.41 -9.16 0.07
C SER A 241 15.89 -9.21 -0.06
N GLN A 242 15.37 -10.18 -0.82
CA GLN A 242 13.93 -10.40 -1.02
C GLN A 242 13.23 -10.77 0.31
N ALA A 243 13.84 -11.67 1.09
CA ALA A 243 13.33 -12.06 2.40
C ALA A 243 13.37 -10.88 3.40
N ALA A 244 14.45 -10.10 3.40
CA ALA A 244 14.54 -8.90 4.23
C ALA A 244 13.48 -7.86 3.88
N ALA A 245 13.34 -7.53 2.58
CA ALA A 245 12.30 -6.64 2.10
C ALA A 245 10.89 -7.11 2.52
N SER A 246 10.59 -8.40 2.36
CA SER A 246 9.28 -8.95 2.70
C SER A 246 8.97 -8.91 4.19
N SER A 247 9.93 -9.27 5.04
CA SER A 247 9.72 -9.23 6.49
C SER A 247 9.57 -7.80 7.00
N ALA A 248 10.29 -6.84 6.41
CA ALA A 248 10.15 -5.42 6.73
C ALA A 248 8.78 -4.86 6.31
N ALA A 249 8.34 -5.19 5.10
CA ALA A 249 7.01 -4.84 4.60
C ALA A 249 5.89 -5.41 5.48
N TYR A 250 5.98 -6.70 5.83
CA TYR A 250 5.07 -7.36 6.75
C TYR A 250 4.97 -6.63 8.10
N SER A 251 6.11 -6.25 8.69
CA SER A 251 6.13 -5.48 9.96
C SER A 251 5.37 -4.17 9.83
N VAL A 252 5.65 -3.37 8.79
CA VAL A 252 5.03 -2.06 8.61
C VAL A 252 3.53 -2.19 8.37
N LEU A 253 3.11 -3.02 7.41
CA LEU A 253 1.69 -3.15 7.07
C LEU A 253 0.88 -3.76 8.23
N SER A 254 1.43 -4.74 8.96
CA SER A 254 0.78 -5.28 10.16
C SER A 254 0.58 -4.21 11.25
N SER A 255 1.51 -3.26 11.35
CA SER A 255 1.41 -2.17 12.32
C SER A 255 0.36 -1.12 11.92
N LEU A 256 0.21 -0.85 10.63
CA LEU A 256 -0.67 0.19 10.11
C LEU A 256 -2.11 -0.30 9.92
N TYR A 257 -2.28 -1.52 9.40
CA TYR A 257 -3.58 -2.12 9.04
C TYR A 257 -3.90 -3.31 9.95
N SER A 258 -3.83 -3.10 11.26
CA SER A 258 -4.01 -4.15 12.28
C SER A 258 -5.40 -4.80 12.26
N ASP A 259 -6.41 -4.12 11.72
CA ASP A 259 -7.77 -4.61 11.46
C ASP A 259 -7.82 -5.63 10.33
N GLN A 260 -6.84 -5.63 9.43
CA GLN A 260 -6.71 -6.52 8.28
C GLN A 260 -5.61 -7.58 8.44
N GLN A 261 -5.19 -7.87 9.68
CA GLN A 261 -4.09 -8.78 9.99
C GLN A 261 -4.26 -10.18 9.38
N GLU A 262 -5.49 -10.71 9.27
CA GLU A 262 -5.72 -12.04 8.69
C GLU A 262 -5.30 -12.08 7.21
N THR A 263 -5.61 -11.04 6.44
CA THR A 263 -5.18 -10.89 5.03
C THR A 263 -3.67 -10.80 4.94
N ILE A 264 -3.05 -9.98 5.78
CA ILE A 264 -1.60 -9.76 5.81
C ILE A 264 -0.85 -11.06 6.18
N ASP A 265 -1.33 -11.78 7.20
CA ASP A 265 -0.76 -13.07 7.65
C ASP A 265 -0.86 -14.13 6.56
N SER A 266 -2.00 -14.19 5.85
CA SER A 266 -2.20 -15.11 4.74
C SER A 266 -1.24 -14.82 3.59
N PHE A 267 -1.18 -13.57 3.13
CA PHE A 267 -0.27 -13.14 2.06
C PHE A 267 1.19 -13.42 2.43
N TYR A 268 1.59 -13.10 3.67
CA TYR A 268 2.95 -13.36 4.12
C TYR A 268 3.28 -14.86 4.14
N GLY A 269 2.33 -15.70 4.55
CA GLY A 269 2.46 -17.16 4.49
C GLY A 269 2.72 -17.68 3.08
N ASP A 270 2.03 -17.13 2.08
CA ASP A 270 2.23 -17.45 0.67
C ASP A 270 3.60 -16.99 0.16
N VAL A 271 4.01 -15.75 0.51
CA VAL A 271 5.37 -15.24 0.22
C VAL A 271 6.45 -16.15 0.81
N LEU A 272 6.34 -16.52 2.10
CA LEU A 272 7.31 -17.38 2.77
C LEU A 272 7.40 -18.78 2.15
N ALA A 273 6.30 -19.29 1.59
CA ALA A 273 6.29 -20.57 0.89
C ALA A 273 7.10 -20.56 -0.41
N THR A 274 7.37 -19.38 -1.00
CA THR A 274 8.23 -19.23 -2.18
C THR A 274 9.72 -19.25 -1.84
N TYR A 275 10.09 -18.93 -0.60
CA TYR A 275 11.49 -18.83 -0.18
C TYR A 275 12.10 -20.18 0.20
N SER A 276 13.42 -20.26 -0.02
CA SER A 276 14.21 -21.41 0.42
C SER A 276 14.36 -21.40 1.94
N GLN A 277 14.32 -22.59 2.55
CA GLN A 277 14.48 -22.75 3.99
C GLN A 277 15.97 -22.89 4.33
N ASP A 278 16.73 -21.83 4.07
CA ASP A 278 18.17 -21.75 4.24
C ASP A 278 18.59 -20.61 5.19
N PRO A 279 19.82 -20.68 5.78
CA PRO A 279 20.29 -19.66 6.72
C PRO A 279 20.31 -18.24 6.17
N GLU A 280 20.48 -18.10 4.86
CA GLU A 280 20.53 -16.83 4.13
C GLU A 280 19.15 -16.14 4.15
N THR A 281 18.10 -16.91 3.89
CA THR A 281 16.71 -16.46 3.98
C THR A 281 16.35 -16.14 5.42
N GLU A 282 16.67 -17.02 6.37
CA GLU A 282 16.42 -16.81 7.80
C GLU A 282 17.05 -15.51 8.31
N ALA A 283 18.31 -15.24 7.94
CA ALA A 283 19.00 -14.01 8.28
C ALA A 283 18.32 -12.77 7.68
N GLY A 284 17.82 -12.88 6.43
CA GLY A 284 17.06 -11.82 5.78
C GLY A 284 15.78 -11.48 6.54
N LEU A 285 14.98 -12.50 6.90
CA LEU A 285 13.74 -12.31 7.65
C LEU A 285 13.96 -11.61 8.99
N ILE A 286 15.00 -11.99 9.73
CA ILE A 286 15.35 -11.36 11.02
C ILE A 286 15.73 -9.89 10.81
N LEU A 287 16.62 -9.61 9.85
CA LEU A 287 17.04 -8.23 9.56
C LEU A 287 15.84 -7.37 9.12
N GLY A 288 14.99 -7.88 8.23
CA GLY A 288 13.82 -7.16 7.75
C GLY A 288 12.87 -6.78 8.89
N ALA A 289 12.63 -7.69 9.83
CA ALA A 289 11.79 -7.39 11.01
C ALA A 289 12.40 -6.27 11.88
N GLU A 290 13.73 -6.27 12.09
CA GLU A 290 14.42 -5.20 12.81
C GLU A 290 14.31 -3.84 12.07
N VAL A 291 14.44 -3.86 10.75
CA VAL A 291 14.33 -2.68 9.91
C VAL A 291 12.92 -2.11 9.94
N GLY A 292 11.90 -2.94 9.70
CA GLY A 292 10.50 -2.53 9.77
C GLY A 292 10.13 -1.92 11.13
N SER A 293 10.59 -2.54 12.22
CA SER A 293 10.43 -2.01 13.58
C SER A 293 11.02 -0.61 13.76
N THR A 294 12.19 -0.38 13.15
CA THR A 294 12.89 0.90 13.23
C THR A 294 12.14 1.98 12.45
N VAL A 295 11.61 1.67 11.26
CA VAL A 295 10.78 2.60 10.49
C VAL A 295 9.52 2.99 11.26
N ILE A 296 8.79 2.01 11.82
CA ILE A 296 7.63 2.25 12.68
C ILE A 296 8.00 3.18 13.84
N ALA A 297 9.09 2.88 14.55
CA ALA A 297 9.52 3.68 15.70
C ALA A 297 9.94 5.11 15.32
N ASN A 298 10.53 5.33 14.14
CA ASN A 298 10.86 6.68 13.67
C ASN A 298 9.61 7.49 13.30
N ARG A 299 8.50 6.82 13.00
CA ARG A 299 7.23 7.44 12.57
C ARG A 299 6.12 7.41 13.62
N ALA A 300 6.34 6.80 14.78
CA ALA A 300 5.31 6.61 15.81
C ALA A 300 4.76 7.94 16.40
N ASP A 301 5.57 8.99 16.45
CA ASP A 301 5.21 10.30 17.03
C ASP A 301 5.32 11.44 15.99
N ASP A 302 5.14 11.12 14.71
CA ASP A 302 5.32 12.08 13.61
C ASP A 302 4.15 13.06 13.40
N GLY A 303 3.12 12.98 14.24
CA GLY A 303 1.93 13.82 14.16
C GLY A 303 0.76 13.26 13.37
N SER A 304 0.89 12.11 12.69
CA SER A 304 -0.18 11.50 11.87
C SER A 304 -1.47 11.19 12.63
N ASP A 305 -1.36 10.90 13.91
CA ASP A 305 -2.50 10.53 14.77
C ASP A 305 -3.20 11.75 15.39
N SER A 306 -2.78 12.96 15.00
CA SER A 306 -3.34 14.20 15.53
C SER A 306 -4.75 14.45 14.98
N VAL A 307 -5.74 14.38 15.86
CA VAL A 307 -7.12 14.77 15.52
C VAL A 307 -7.27 16.29 15.74
N VAL A 308 -7.50 17.00 14.64
CA VAL A 308 -7.76 18.45 14.64
C VAL A 308 -9.19 18.69 14.17
N GLU A 309 -9.92 19.53 14.89
CA GLU A 309 -11.28 19.94 14.51
C GLU A 309 -11.22 21.23 13.69
N TYR A 310 -11.86 21.24 12.53
CA TYR A 310 -11.97 22.43 11.69
C TYR A 310 -13.18 23.28 12.09
N THR A 311 -13.04 24.61 12.07
CA THR A 311 -14.16 25.53 12.32
C THR A 311 -14.31 26.48 11.14
N TYR A 312 -15.44 26.38 10.45
CA TYR A 312 -15.79 27.27 9.35
C TYR A 312 -15.87 28.75 9.79
N THR A 313 -15.54 29.64 8.85
CA THR A 313 -15.77 31.08 8.95
C THR A 313 -16.91 31.49 8.00
N ASP A 314 -17.52 32.65 8.22
CA ASP A 314 -18.54 33.22 7.30
C ASP A 314 -17.91 34.21 6.29
N GLU A 315 -16.60 34.12 6.05
CA GLU A 315 -15.88 35.05 5.17
C GLU A 315 -16.00 34.64 3.70
N ILE A 316 -16.35 35.59 2.83
CA ILE A 316 -16.43 35.32 1.38
C ILE A 316 -15.05 34.92 0.86
N GLY A 317 -14.99 33.80 0.14
CA GLY A 317 -13.74 33.20 -0.33
C GLY A 317 -13.18 32.11 0.58
N SER A 318 -13.63 32.04 1.84
CA SER A 318 -13.17 31.00 2.76
C SER A 318 -13.91 29.68 2.54
N PHE A 319 -13.21 28.58 2.82
CA PHE A 319 -13.71 27.23 2.70
C PHE A 319 -14.96 27.02 3.53
N HIS A 320 -16.01 26.52 2.88
CA HIS A 320 -17.28 26.11 3.46
C HIS A 320 -17.52 24.63 3.16
N SER A 321 -18.37 23.98 3.96
CA SER A 321 -18.81 22.60 3.71
C SER A 321 -19.45 22.46 2.33
N ASP A 322 -19.25 21.31 1.68
CA ASP A 322 -20.00 20.94 0.47
C ASP A 322 -21.52 21.10 0.70
N PRO A 323 -22.23 21.93 -0.09
CA PRO A 323 -23.68 22.12 0.03
C PRO A 323 -24.51 20.84 -0.14
N LEU A 324 -24.00 19.85 -0.91
CA LEU A 324 -24.68 18.57 -1.11
C LEU A 324 -24.42 17.58 0.03
N ASN A 325 -23.28 17.73 0.72
CA ASN A 325 -22.82 16.80 1.74
C ASN A 325 -22.39 17.53 3.04
N PRO A 326 -23.25 18.39 3.64
CA PRO A 326 -22.84 19.31 4.72
C PRO A 326 -22.48 18.63 6.04
N ASP A 327 -22.87 17.37 6.22
CA ASP A 327 -22.65 16.59 7.45
C ASP A 327 -21.33 15.78 7.42
N VAL A 328 -20.60 15.78 6.29
CA VAL A 328 -19.30 15.10 6.17
C VAL A 328 -18.19 15.91 6.86
N PRO A 329 -17.42 15.31 7.79
CA PRO A 329 -16.31 16.00 8.45
C PRO A 329 -15.23 16.51 7.50
N VAL A 330 -14.49 17.54 7.91
CA VAL A 330 -13.34 18.05 7.16
C VAL A 330 -12.17 17.08 7.26
N TRP A 331 -11.56 16.75 6.13
CA TRP A 331 -10.52 15.72 6.06
C TRP A 331 -9.13 16.28 6.33
N GLY A 332 -8.49 15.76 7.38
CA GLY A 332 -7.09 16.01 7.70
C GLY A 332 -6.70 17.46 8.01
N PRO A 333 -7.47 18.30 8.71
CA PRO A 333 -7.06 19.68 9.00
C PRO A 333 -5.75 19.83 9.77
N GLY A 334 -5.28 18.76 10.44
CA GLY A 334 -3.96 18.70 11.09
C GLY A 334 -2.85 18.06 10.26
N TRP A 335 -3.13 17.59 9.04
CA TRP A 335 -2.17 16.79 8.26
C TRP A 335 -0.92 17.58 7.85
N GLY A 336 -1.04 18.91 7.72
CA GLY A 336 0.09 19.79 7.46
C GLY A 336 1.10 19.89 8.61
N ASP A 337 0.78 19.36 9.79
CA ASP A 337 1.68 19.29 10.95
C ASP A 337 2.43 17.94 11.06
N VAL A 338 2.18 17.00 10.14
CA VAL A 338 2.90 15.72 10.10
C VAL A 338 4.36 15.98 9.72
N ASP A 339 5.31 15.39 10.46
CA ASP A 339 6.73 15.48 10.15
C ASP A 339 6.98 14.93 8.74
N THR A 340 7.61 15.74 7.89
CA THR A 340 8.04 15.33 6.56
C THR A 340 9.09 14.21 6.63
N PHE A 341 9.20 13.42 5.58
CA PHE A 341 10.18 12.34 5.42
C PHE A 341 11.53 12.90 4.99
N ALA A 342 11.63 13.41 3.76
CA ALA A 342 12.91 13.78 3.14
C ALA A 342 13.12 15.29 3.12
N ILE A 343 12.09 16.06 2.76
CA ILE A 343 12.19 17.53 2.82
C ILE A 343 12.28 17.97 4.28
N SER A 344 13.05 19.02 4.56
CA SER A 344 13.30 19.44 5.94
C SER A 344 12.21 20.31 6.56
N ASP A 345 11.35 20.89 5.73
CA ASP A 345 10.35 21.90 6.11
C ASP A 345 9.30 22.05 5.00
N ALA A 346 8.03 21.80 5.31
CA ALA A 346 6.93 21.96 4.36
C ALA A 346 6.78 23.42 3.90
N ASP A 347 7.04 24.38 4.79
CA ASP A 347 6.95 25.83 4.49
C ASP A 347 7.93 26.26 3.39
N ALA A 348 9.00 25.50 3.15
CA ALA A 348 9.95 25.79 2.08
C ALA A 348 9.40 25.52 0.67
N PHE A 349 8.30 24.75 0.58
CA PHE A 349 7.65 24.34 -0.66
C PHE A 349 6.23 24.92 -0.81
N THR A 350 5.69 25.57 0.23
CA THR A 350 4.43 26.30 0.14
C THR A 350 4.50 27.38 -0.96
N PRO A 351 3.55 27.38 -1.92
CA PRO A 351 3.58 28.31 -3.05
C PRO A 351 3.16 29.73 -2.66
N GLU A 352 3.17 30.65 -3.64
CA GLU A 352 2.52 31.96 -3.45
C GLU A 352 1.01 31.78 -3.24
N SER A 353 0.37 32.73 -2.54
CA SER A 353 -1.09 32.72 -2.31
C SER A 353 -1.87 32.72 -3.64
N PRO A 354 -3.10 32.18 -3.68
CA PRO A 354 -3.89 32.06 -4.89
C PRO A 354 -4.25 33.44 -5.48
N PRO A 355 -4.68 33.51 -6.76
CA PRO A 355 -5.10 34.77 -7.37
C PRO A 355 -6.20 35.48 -6.55
N ASP A 356 -6.06 36.80 -6.38
CA ASP A 356 -7.09 37.61 -5.69
C ASP A 356 -8.48 37.36 -6.32
N LEU A 357 -9.52 37.20 -5.50
CA LEU A 357 -10.90 36.96 -5.97
C LEU A 357 -11.38 38.03 -6.97
N THR A 358 -10.89 39.27 -6.84
CA THR A 358 -11.25 40.39 -7.74
C THR A 358 -10.42 40.46 -9.03
N SER A 359 -9.50 39.52 -9.24
CA SER A 359 -8.60 39.51 -10.40
C SER A 359 -9.25 38.91 -11.65
N GLU A 360 -8.71 39.28 -12.83
CA GLU A 360 -9.09 38.65 -14.10
C GLU A 360 -8.62 37.19 -14.19
N GLU A 361 -7.55 36.83 -13.46
CA GLU A 361 -6.99 35.48 -13.41
C GLU A 361 -7.92 34.52 -12.65
N TYR A 362 -8.39 34.93 -11.45
CA TYR A 362 -9.41 34.20 -10.71
C TYR A 362 -10.68 34.03 -11.56
N ALA A 363 -11.16 35.10 -12.19
CA ALA A 363 -12.36 35.06 -13.02
C ALA A 363 -12.22 34.13 -14.23
N ALA A 364 -11.03 34.01 -14.83
CA ALA A 364 -10.81 33.10 -15.95
C ALA A 364 -10.95 31.64 -15.50
N SER A 365 -10.29 31.27 -14.40
CA SER A 365 -10.35 29.92 -13.83
C SER A 365 -11.76 29.58 -13.31
N TYR A 366 -12.40 30.51 -12.61
CA TYR A 366 -13.80 30.39 -12.17
C TYR A 366 -14.74 30.07 -13.34
N ASN A 367 -14.66 30.83 -14.44
CA ASN A 367 -15.57 30.66 -15.56
C ASN A 367 -15.27 29.37 -16.34
N GLU A 368 -14.01 28.94 -16.40
CA GLU A 368 -13.65 27.65 -16.97
C GLU A 368 -14.28 26.50 -16.17
N VAL A 369 -14.14 26.49 -14.84
CA VAL A 369 -14.75 25.45 -14.00
C VAL A 369 -16.28 25.51 -14.05
N LYS A 370 -16.86 26.71 -14.07
CA LYS A 370 -18.31 26.87 -14.22
C LYS A 370 -18.83 26.24 -15.52
N GLU A 371 -18.09 26.38 -16.62
CA GLU A 371 -18.45 25.83 -17.93
C GLU A 371 -18.16 24.33 -18.03
N LEU A 372 -16.97 23.88 -17.63
CA LEU A 372 -16.50 22.52 -17.83
C LEU A 372 -16.83 21.58 -16.68
N GLY A 373 -16.99 22.07 -15.46
CA GLY A 373 -17.17 21.28 -14.25
C GLY A 373 -18.62 21.03 -13.86
N ALA A 374 -19.60 21.69 -14.51
CA ALA A 374 -21.02 21.51 -14.22
C ALA A 374 -21.47 20.07 -14.52
N VAL A 375 -22.37 19.50 -13.69
CA VAL A 375 -22.92 18.16 -13.93
C VAL A 375 -23.58 18.06 -15.32
N ASP A 376 -24.26 19.11 -15.76
CA ASP A 376 -24.98 19.21 -17.02
C ASP A 376 -24.21 19.99 -18.11
N SER A 377 -22.87 20.05 -18.01
CA SER A 377 -22.04 20.75 -18.98
C SER A 377 -22.34 20.32 -20.42
N THR A 378 -22.56 21.32 -21.29
CA THR A 378 -22.71 21.10 -22.74
C THR A 378 -21.43 21.38 -23.53
N THR A 379 -20.37 21.81 -22.83
CA THR A 379 -19.05 22.10 -23.42
C THR A 379 -18.03 21.01 -23.10
N ARG A 380 -18.08 20.40 -21.90
CA ARG A 380 -17.21 19.28 -21.53
C ARG A 380 -17.38 18.14 -22.53
N THR A 381 -16.27 17.67 -23.09
CA THR A 381 -16.27 16.57 -24.05
C THR A 381 -16.33 15.22 -23.34
N ALA A 382 -16.71 14.16 -24.05
CA ALA A 382 -16.71 12.80 -23.50
C ALA A 382 -15.32 12.40 -22.98
N ASP A 383 -14.26 12.68 -23.73
CA ASP A 383 -12.86 12.43 -23.31
C ASP A 383 -12.48 13.18 -22.03
N GLN A 384 -12.99 14.40 -21.83
CA GLN A 384 -12.78 15.16 -20.58
C GLN A 384 -13.57 14.59 -19.41
N THR A 385 -14.79 14.10 -19.63
CA THR A 385 -15.55 13.38 -18.60
C THR A 385 -14.83 12.09 -18.22
N GLU A 386 -14.37 11.32 -19.20
CA GLU A 386 -13.61 10.09 -18.99
C GLU A 386 -12.32 10.36 -18.23
N ALA A 387 -11.52 11.36 -18.62
CA ALA A 387 -10.32 11.78 -17.89
C ALA A 387 -10.65 12.21 -16.45
N GLY A 388 -11.76 12.93 -16.24
CA GLY A 388 -12.24 13.29 -14.91
C GLY A 388 -12.43 12.06 -14.01
N ILE A 389 -13.11 11.05 -14.52
CA ILE A 389 -13.45 9.83 -13.78
C ILE A 389 -12.24 8.91 -13.64
N PHE A 390 -11.43 8.75 -14.68
CA PHE A 390 -10.23 7.91 -14.70
C PHE A 390 -9.27 8.21 -13.54
N TRP A 391 -9.03 9.50 -13.27
CA TRP A 391 -8.12 9.98 -12.23
C TRP A 391 -8.80 10.19 -10.87
N ALA A 392 -10.04 9.73 -10.66
CA ALA A 392 -10.80 10.07 -9.47
C ALA A 392 -10.25 9.42 -8.20
N TYR A 393 -10.54 8.12 -7.97
CA TYR A 393 -10.07 7.37 -6.81
C TYR A 393 -10.36 8.09 -5.49
N ASP A 394 -11.57 8.62 -5.39
CA ASP A 394 -12.04 9.39 -4.23
C ASP A 394 -13.15 8.64 -3.46
N ARG A 395 -13.73 7.57 -4.02
CA ARG A 395 -14.85 6.83 -3.42
C ARG A 395 -14.37 5.76 -2.44
N GLU A 396 -15.17 5.53 -1.40
CA GLU A 396 -14.95 4.41 -0.48
C GLU A 396 -14.92 3.07 -1.22
N GLY A 397 -14.01 2.18 -0.82
CA GLY A 397 -13.86 0.84 -1.42
C GLY A 397 -12.91 0.77 -2.61
N LEU A 398 -12.44 1.90 -3.17
CA LEU A 398 -11.45 1.95 -4.26
C LEU A 398 -10.04 2.36 -3.79
N GLY A 399 -9.93 2.71 -2.52
CA GLY A 399 -8.76 3.36 -1.97
C GLY A 399 -8.72 4.85 -2.29
N THR A 400 -7.49 5.37 -2.38
CA THR A 400 -7.22 6.79 -2.61
C THR A 400 -6.45 6.95 -3.92
N PRO A 401 -6.14 8.17 -4.41
CA PRO A 401 -5.37 8.34 -5.64
C PRO A 401 -4.01 7.64 -5.64
N LEU A 402 -3.50 7.30 -4.45
CA LEU A 402 -2.26 6.56 -4.28
C LEU A 402 -2.32 5.13 -4.84
N THR A 403 -3.50 4.51 -4.94
CA THR A 403 -3.62 3.16 -5.52
C THR A 403 -3.35 3.18 -7.02
N LEU A 404 -3.99 4.10 -7.77
CA LEU A 404 -3.68 4.33 -9.18
C LEU A 404 -2.22 4.77 -9.40
N PHE A 405 -1.70 5.64 -8.54
CA PHE A 405 -0.29 6.06 -8.65
C PHE A 405 0.68 4.90 -8.41
N ASN A 406 0.34 3.96 -7.55
CA ASN A 406 1.08 2.72 -7.38
C ASN A 406 0.99 1.83 -8.63
N ASP A 407 -0.20 1.67 -9.23
CA ASP A 407 -0.38 0.89 -10.47
C ASP A 407 0.44 1.48 -11.63
N ILE A 408 0.57 2.81 -11.68
CA ILE A 408 1.42 3.51 -12.65
C ILE A 408 2.91 3.21 -12.39
N LEU A 409 3.36 3.21 -11.13
CA LEU A 409 4.74 2.84 -10.79
C LEU A 409 5.05 1.42 -11.25
N GLU A 410 4.19 0.46 -10.93
CA GLU A 410 4.34 -0.94 -11.32
C GLU A 410 4.34 -1.08 -12.85
N THR A 411 3.36 -0.48 -13.53
CA THR A 411 3.23 -0.51 -14.98
C THR A 411 4.52 -0.04 -15.66
N VAL A 412 5.03 1.12 -15.25
CA VAL A 412 6.24 1.70 -15.86
C VAL A 412 7.47 0.89 -15.49
N ALA A 413 7.62 0.46 -14.24
CA ALA A 413 8.76 -0.35 -13.78
C ALA A 413 8.87 -1.68 -14.54
N VAL A 414 7.75 -2.39 -14.70
CA VAL A 414 7.68 -3.65 -15.45
C VAL A 414 7.94 -3.40 -16.94
N GLN A 415 7.38 -2.34 -17.51
CA GLN A 415 7.59 -1.98 -18.92
C GLN A 415 9.06 -1.70 -19.24
N GLU A 416 9.72 -0.90 -18.40
CA GLU A 416 11.13 -0.52 -18.59
C GLU A 416 12.10 -1.65 -18.21
N GLY A 417 11.60 -2.71 -17.55
CA GLY A 417 12.35 -3.91 -17.24
C GLY A 417 13.33 -3.70 -16.09
N ASN A 418 12.91 -2.92 -15.09
CA ASN A 418 13.71 -2.63 -13.89
C ASN A 418 14.18 -3.91 -13.20
N THR A 419 15.37 -3.86 -12.60
CA THR A 419 15.81 -4.86 -11.63
C THR A 419 15.08 -4.69 -10.30
N PHE A 420 15.20 -5.70 -9.44
CA PHE A 420 14.70 -5.62 -8.06
C PHE A 420 15.25 -4.40 -7.32
N GLU A 421 16.57 -4.15 -7.40
CA GLU A 421 17.20 -2.99 -6.75
C GLU A 421 16.75 -1.65 -7.34
N GLU A 422 16.45 -1.61 -8.65
CA GLU A 422 15.87 -0.42 -9.30
C GLU A 422 14.43 -0.18 -8.83
N ASN A 423 13.61 -1.24 -8.70
CA ASN A 423 12.26 -1.14 -8.13
C ASN A 423 12.30 -0.63 -6.69
N VAL A 424 13.20 -1.18 -5.88
CA VAL A 424 13.39 -0.76 -4.49
C VAL A 424 13.68 0.74 -4.38
N ALA A 425 14.58 1.26 -5.22
CA ALA A 425 14.92 2.68 -5.23
C ALA A 425 13.78 3.56 -5.79
N LEU A 426 13.16 3.14 -6.90
CA LEU A 426 12.08 3.90 -7.55
C LEU A 426 10.88 4.07 -6.62
N PHE A 427 10.38 2.97 -6.04
CA PHE A 427 9.18 3.00 -5.20
C PHE A 427 9.43 3.76 -3.91
N ALA A 428 10.61 3.64 -3.29
CA ALA A 428 10.96 4.42 -2.11
C ALA A 428 11.04 5.93 -2.42
N GLN A 429 11.70 6.31 -3.52
CA GLN A 429 11.78 7.70 -3.94
C GLN A 429 10.39 8.28 -4.23
N ALA A 430 9.55 7.56 -4.98
CA ALA A 430 8.23 8.05 -5.40
C ALA A 430 7.27 8.17 -4.21
N SER A 431 7.21 7.14 -3.36
CA SER A 431 6.34 7.13 -2.18
C SER A 431 6.72 8.22 -1.18
N VAL A 432 8.01 8.44 -0.91
CA VAL A 432 8.48 9.53 -0.05
C VAL A 432 8.18 10.90 -0.65
N ALA A 433 8.40 11.09 -1.96
CA ALA A 433 8.03 12.33 -2.64
C ALA A 433 6.52 12.61 -2.55
N MET A 434 5.67 11.59 -2.70
CA MET A 434 4.23 11.72 -2.55
C MET A 434 3.82 12.00 -1.10
N ALA A 435 4.41 11.35 -0.10
CA ALA A 435 4.12 11.63 1.31
C ALA A 435 4.43 13.09 1.69
N ASP A 436 5.62 13.58 1.28
CA ASP A 436 6.01 14.97 1.50
C ASP A 436 5.13 15.96 0.73
N ALA A 437 4.71 15.61 -0.49
CA ALA A 437 3.72 16.36 -1.26
C ALA A 437 2.37 16.45 -0.55
N GLY A 438 1.93 15.37 0.10
CA GLY A 438 0.72 15.36 0.92
C GLY A 438 0.79 16.34 2.08
N VAL A 439 1.91 16.36 2.81
CA VAL A 439 2.12 17.32 3.91
C VAL A 439 2.06 18.76 3.37
N VAL A 440 2.84 19.09 2.34
CA VAL A 440 2.89 20.45 1.77
C VAL A 440 1.54 20.90 1.22
N ALA A 441 0.81 20.02 0.53
CA ALA A 441 -0.51 20.32 -0.01
C ALA A 441 -1.49 20.64 1.13
N TRP A 442 -1.49 19.87 2.22
CA TRP A 442 -2.35 20.13 3.37
C TRP A 442 -1.95 21.36 4.18
N THR A 443 -0.65 21.62 4.35
CA THR A 443 -0.14 22.89 4.91
C THR A 443 -0.67 24.09 4.11
N THR A 444 -0.64 24.00 2.79
CA THR A 444 -1.13 25.07 1.89
C THR A 444 -2.64 25.22 1.98
N LYS A 445 -3.40 24.11 1.91
CA LYS A 445 -4.87 24.09 1.97
C LYS A 445 -5.41 24.75 3.22
N PHE A 446 -4.91 24.35 4.38
CA PHE A 446 -5.38 24.89 5.65
C PHE A 446 -4.70 26.21 6.06
N GLY A 447 -3.66 26.62 5.33
CA GLY A 447 -3.07 27.97 5.44
C GLY A 447 -3.82 29.03 4.63
N GLU A 448 -4.32 28.69 3.45
CA GLU A 448 -5.03 29.62 2.55
C GLU A 448 -6.56 29.51 2.67
N GLU A 449 -7.09 28.35 3.06
CA GLU A 449 -8.51 28.10 3.33
C GLU A 449 -9.45 28.54 2.17
N LEU A 450 -9.01 28.45 0.92
CA LEU A 450 -9.81 28.89 -0.24
C LEU A 450 -11.01 27.96 -0.51
N TRP A 451 -12.18 28.56 -0.75
CA TRP A 451 -13.42 27.85 -1.09
C TRP A 451 -13.33 26.96 -2.33
N ARG A 452 -14.16 25.92 -2.36
CA ARG A 452 -14.31 25.03 -3.52
C ARG A 452 -15.13 25.69 -4.63
N PRO A 453 -15.01 25.25 -5.90
CA PRO A 453 -15.77 25.81 -7.00
C PRO A 453 -17.29 25.80 -6.79
N VAL A 454 -17.86 24.77 -6.14
CA VAL A 454 -19.31 24.72 -5.87
C VAL A 454 -19.79 25.92 -5.04
N THR A 455 -19.13 26.22 -3.93
CA THR A 455 -19.46 27.38 -3.09
C THR A 455 -19.15 28.68 -3.80
N ALA A 456 -17.98 28.76 -4.45
CA ALA A 456 -17.57 29.94 -5.19
C ALA A 456 -18.58 30.31 -6.29
N ILE A 457 -19.05 29.32 -7.05
CA ILE A 457 -19.95 29.54 -8.17
C ILE A 457 -21.35 29.91 -7.69
N GLN A 458 -21.86 29.22 -6.67
CA GLN A 458 -23.15 29.55 -6.06
C GLN A 458 -23.16 30.96 -5.43
N GLU A 459 -22.03 31.39 -4.88
CA GLU A 459 -21.87 32.68 -4.21
C GLU A 459 -21.16 33.76 -5.06
N GLY A 460 -20.95 33.53 -6.36
CA GLY A 460 -20.11 34.40 -7.21
C GLY A 460 -20.52 35.88 -7.21
N ASP A 461 -21.81 36.17 -7.09
CA ASP A 461 -22.34 37.55 -7.00
C ASP A 461 -21.83 38.33 -5.76
N PHE A 462 -21.22 37.67 -4.79
CA PHE A 462 -20.75 38.24 -3.52
C PHE A 462 -19.23 38.40 -3.41
N ASP A 463 -18.44 37.85 -4.35
CA ASP A 463 -16.96 37.85 -4.31
C ASP A 463 -16.33 39.23 -4.66
N GLY A 464 -17.16 40.18 -5.12
CA GLY A 464 -16.73 41.53 -5.50
C GLY A 464 -16.11 41.64 -6.90
N ASN A 465 -16.18 40.59 -7.71
CA ASN A 465 -15.69 40.53 -9.08
C ASN A 465 -16.87 40.56 -10.07
N THR A 466 -16.84 41.50 -11.00
CA THR A 466 -17.93 41.65 -11.99
C THR A 466 -17.86 40.63 -13.13
N LEU A 467 -16.85 39.76 -13.14
CA LEU A 467 -16.61 38.76 -14.18
C LEU A 467 -17.00 37.34 -13.74
N THR A 468 -17.45 37.15 -12.51
CA THR A 468 -17.81 35.87 -11.89
C THR A 468 -19.30 35.85 -11.56
N GLU A 469 -20.15 35.90 -12.60
CA GLU A 469 -21.60 35.85 -12.42
C GLU A 469 -21.99 34.59 -11.65
N GLY A 470 -22.68 34.74 -10.52
CA GLY A 470 -23.07 33.63 -9.66
C GLY A 470 -24.13 32.73 -10.31
N ASP A 471 -24.19 31.48 -9.88
CA ASP A 471 -25.27 30.55 -10.23
C ASP A 471 -25.61 29.68 -9.01
N ALA A 472 -26.67 30.08 -8.30
CA ALA A 472 -27.09 29.47 -7.05
C ALA A 472 -27.57 28.01 -7.18
N ASP A 473 -27.89 27.56 -8.40
CA ASP A 473 -28.33 26.19 -8.67
C ASP A 473 -27.18 25.34 -9.29
N TRP A 474 -25.98 25.91 -9.47
CA TRP A 474 -24.84 25.21 -10.05
C TRP A 474 -24.42 24.03 -9.18
N THR A 475 -24.22 22.88 -9.83
CA THR A 475 -23.79 21.63 -9.21
C THR A 475 -22.62 21.09 -10.00
N ALA A 476 -21.54 20.70 -9.31
CA ALA A 476 -20.39 20.05 -9.92
C ALA A 476 -20.78 18.66 -10.46
N LEU A 477 -20.08 18.16 -11.47
CA LEU A 477 -20.10 16.73 -11.77
C LEU A 477 -19.66 15.94 -10.54
N GLY A 478 -18.68 16.46 -9.79
CA GLY A 478 -18.22 15.91 -8.53
C GLY A 478 -17.30 14.71 -8.71
N ALA A 479 -16.59 14.36 -7.64
CA ALA A 479 -15.90 13.09 -7.55
C ALA A 479 -16.94 11.95 -7.47
N PRO A 480 -16.81 10.88 -8.28
CA PRO A 480 -17.73 9.75 -8.21
C PRO A 480 -17.83 9.18 -6.79
N ASP A 481 -19.03 8.78 -6.36
CA ASP A 481 -19.32 8.39 -4.97
C ASP A 481 -19.77 6.93 -4.81
N GLY A 482 -19.83 6.15 -5.90
CA GLY A 482 -20.38 4.80 -5.87
C GLY A 482 -21.90 4.70 -6.08
N GLY A 483 -22.60 5.82 -6.26
CA GLY A 483 -24.04 5.87 -6.47
C GLY A 483 -24.49 5.52 -7.90
N ASP A 484 -25.82 5.47 -8.07
CA ASP A 484 -26.49 5.21 -9.35
C ASP A 484 -26.68 6.49 -10.20
N ASP A 485 -26.30 7.67 -9.71
CA ASP A 485 -26.39 8.96 -10.42
C ASP A 485 -24.99 9.52 -10.70
N ILE A 486 -24.91 10.46 -11.64
CA ILE A 486 -23.66 11.10 -12.07
C ILE A 486 -23.24 12.25 -11.17
N VAL A 487 -24.11 12.72 -10.27
CA VAL A 487 -23.80 13.78 -9.31
C VAL A 487 -22.96 13.19 -8.19
N GLY A 488 -21.66 13.46 -8.24
CA GLY A 488 -20.71 13.10 -7.20
C GLY A 488 -20.65 14.08 -6.03
N PHE A 489 -19.58 13.98 -5.24
CA PHE A 489 -19.33 14.84 -4.09
C PHE A 489 -18.14 15.78 -4.29
N THR A 490 -18.05 16.83 -3.48
CA THR A 490 -16.84 17.65 -3.39
C THR A 490 -16.03 17.26 -2.15
N PRO A 491 -14.75 16.87 -2.26
CA PRO A 491 -13.98 16.47 -1.10
C PRO A 491 -13.85 17.58 -0.04
N GLN A 492 -14.07 17.21 1.24
CA GLN A 492 -14.24 18.14 2.37
C GLN A 492 -12.91 18.70 2.90
N PHE A 493 -12.22 19.45 2.07
CA PHE A 493 -11.03 20.23 2.42
C PHE A 493 -10.88 21.42 1.47
N PRO A 494 -10.12 22.49 1.83
CA PRO A 494 -9.91 23.66 0.98
C PRO A 494 -9.33 23.32 -0.40
N THR A 495 -9.58 24.17 -1.40
CA THR A 495 -9.23 23.86 -2.79
C THR A 495 -7.74 24.02 -3.11
N TYR A 496 -7.10 25.08 -2.60
CA TYR A 496 -5.76 25.48 -3.05
C TYR A 496 -4.64 24.92 -2.18
N ILE A 497 -3.66 24.19 -2.68
CA ILE A 497 -3.47 23.63 -4.03
C ILE A 497 -4.15 22.26 -4.19
N SER A 498 -4.27 21.75 -5.42
CA SER A 498 -4.89 20.43 -5.67
C SER A 498 -4.00 19.30 -5.12
N GLY A 499 -4.59 18.39 -4.32
CA GLY A 499 -3.89 17.22 -3.79
C GLY A 499 -3.43 16.29 -4.92
N HIS A 500 -4.36 15.89 -5.79
CA HIS A 500 -4.07 15.10 -7.01
C HIS A 500 -2.95 15.69 -7.85
N ALA A 501 -2.97 17.00 -8.11
CA ALA A 501 -1.94 17.64 -8.92
C ALA A 501 -0.58 17.65 -8.22
N THR A 502 -0.56 17.80 -6.89
CA THR A 502 0.69 17.79 -6.10
C THR A 502 1.28 16.38 -5.99
N PHE A 503 0.45 15.36 -5.73
CA PHE A 503 0.89 13.96 -5.74
C PHE A 503 1.33 13.52 -7.14
N GLY A 504 0.56 13.86 -8.19
CA GLY A 504 0.93 13.57 -9.57
C GLY A 504 2.23 14.27 -9.99
N GLY A 505 2.42 15.53 -9.61
CA GLY A 505 3.69 16.24 -9.79
C GLY A 505 4.86 15.54 -9.12
N ALA A 506 4.65 15.00 -7.91
CA ALA A 506 5.67 14.25 -7.18
C ALA A 506 5.98 12.87 -7.83
N LEU A 507 4.95 12.14 -8.25
CA LEU A 507 5.08 10.86 -8.94
C LEU A 507 5.79 11.01 -10.29
N PHE A 508 5.22 11.82 -11.19
CA PHE A 508 5.74 11.96 -12.55
C PHE A 508 7.06 12.71 -12.58
N GLY A 509 7.28 13.65 -11.65
CA GLY A 509 8.59 14.25 -11.42
C GLY A 509 9.63 13.21 -10.97
N THR A 510 9.25 12.27 -10.09
CA THR A 510 10.13 11.17 -9.69
C THR A 510 10.47 10.25 -10.85
N LEU A 511 9.48 9.85 -11.65
CA LEU A 511 9.70 9.03 -12.85
C LEU A 511 10.64 9.73 -13.85
N GLN A 512 10.47 11.05 -14.07
CA GLN A 512 11.35 11.86 -14.90
C GLN A 512 12.80 11.89 -14.38
N GLU A 513 13.00 12.10 -13.08
CA GLU A 513 14.33 12.13 -12.46
C GLU A 513 14.99 10.74 -12.47
N PHE A 514 14.23 9.67 -12.17
CA PHE A 514 14.73 8.31 -12.09
C PHE A 514 15.19 7.78 -13.45
N TYR A 515 14.35 7.90 -14.49
CA TYR A 515 14.70 7.45 -15.85
C TYR A 515 15.51 8.48 -16.65
N GLY A 516 15.61 9.72 -16.14
CA GLY A 516 16.33 10.82 -16.80
C GLY A 516 15.67 11.30 -18.10
N THR A 517 14.38 11.03 -18.30
CA THR A 517 13.61 11.37 -19.50
C THR A 517 12.14 11.58 -19.19
N ASP A 518 11.47 12.45 -19.96
CA ASP A 518 10.00 12.60 -19.97
C ASP A 518 9.34 11.65 -20.99
N ASP A 519 10.10 11.25 -22.02
CA ASP A 519 9.60 10.61 -23.24
C ASP A 519 9.40 9.09 -23.10
N ILE A 520 8.70 8.66 -22.04
CA ILE A 520 8.25 7.27 -21.87
C ILE A 520 6.73 7.22 -22.05
N SER A 521 6.29 6.45 -23.04
CA SER A 521 4.87 6.17 -23.26
C SER A 521 4.48 4.94 -22.46
N PHE A 522 3.29 4.97 -21.86
CA PHE A 522 2.75 3.86 -21.07
C PHE A 522 1.22 3.82 -21.20
N THR A 523 0.63 2.67 -20.89
CA THR A 523 -0.82 2.47 -20.84
C THR A 523 -1.17 1.86 -19.50
N VAL A 524 -2.18 2.39 -18.83
CA VAL A 524 -2.59 1.96 -17.50
C VAL A 524 -4.12 1.90 -17.44
N ALA A 525 -4.65 0.90 -16.74
CA ALA A 525 -6.07 0.74 -16.50
C ALA A 525 -6.51 1.56 -15.26
N SER A 526 -7.78 1.94 -15.21
CA SER A 526 -8.39 2.58 -14.06
C SER A 526 -9.59 1.80 -13.59
N GLU A 527 -9.61 1.45 -12.31
CA GLU A 527 -10.70 0.72 -11.68
C GLU A 527 -12.01 1.54 -11.68
N GLU A 528 -11.92 2.89 -11.65
CA GLU A 528 -13.09 3.76 -11.86
C GLU A 528 -13.75 3.51 -13.22
N LEU A 529 -12.96 3.28 -14.27
CA LEU A 529 -13.49 2.96 -15.61
C LEU A 529 -13.93 1.50 -15.73
N GLU A 530 -13.28 0.57 -15.03
CA GLU A 530 -13.74 -0.82 -14.96
C GLU A 530 -15.16 -0.92 -14.35
N ILE A 531 -15.40 -0.18 -13.27
CA ILE A 531 -16.73 -0.04 -12.66
C ILE A 531 -17.75 0.48 -13.68
N LEU A 532 -17.37 1.43 -14.54
CA LEU A 532 -18.25 1.94 -15.59
C LEU A 532 -18.46 0.97 -16.76
N LEU A 533 -17.48 0.12 -17.09
CA LEU A 533 -17.65 -0.94 -18.08
C LEU A 533 -18.70 -1.96 -17.62
N ASP A 534 -18.69 -2.28 -16.33
CA ASP A 534 -19.65 -3.20 -15.71
C ASP A 534 -21.03 -2.56 -15.47
N ASN A 535 -21.15 -1.23 -15.63
CA ASN A 535 -22.41 -0.50 -15.54
C ASN A 535 -22.72 0.36 -16.79
N PRO A 536 -23.24 -0.27 -17.87
CA PRO A 536 -23.56 0.43 -19.12
C PRO A 536 -24.60 1.55 -18.98
N GLU A 537 -25.51 1.47 -18.01
CA GLU A 537 -26.52 2.51 -17.79
C GLU A 537 -25.88 3.77 -17.21
N LEU A 538 -24.99 3.61 -16.22
CA LEU A 538 -24.24 4.73 -15.64
C LEU A 538 -23.24 5.32 -16.64
N GLN A 539 -22.60 4.48 -17.44
CA GLN A 539 -21.74 4.91 -18.54
C GLN A 539 -22.48 5.80 -19.55
N GLU A 540 -23.68 5.39 -19.99
CA GLU A 540 -24.54 6.20 -20.86
C GLU A 540 -24.95 7.51 -20.17
N ALA A 541 -25.22 7.48 -18.86
CA ALA A 541 -25.58 8.67 -18.08
C ALA A 541 -24.44 9.70 -18.02
N TYR A 542 -23.18 9.26 -17.91
CA TYR A 542 -22.00 10.12 -18.05
C TYR A 542 -21.75 10.60 -19.50
N GLY A 543 -22.51 10.10 -20.47
CA GLY A 543 -22.33 10.40 -21.89
C GLY A 543 -21.11 9.71 -22.50
N LEU A 544 -20.69 8.59 -21.92
CA LEU A 544 -19.53 7.80 -22.32
C LEU A 544 -19.95 6.57 -23.14
N ASN A 545 -18.99 6.04 -23.90
CA ASN A 545 -19.08 4.76 -24.60
C ASN A 545 -17.67 4.14 -24.61
N LEU A 546 -17.31 3.53 -23.49
CA LEU A 546 -16.02 2.93 -23.21
C LEU A 546 -15.94 1.55 -23.87
N ASP A 547 -14.81 1.28 -24.53
CA ASP A 547 -14.49 -0.04 -25.10
C ASP A 547 -13.51 -0.82 -24.21
N ASP A 548 -12.75 -0.11 -23.37
CA ASP A 548 -11.80 -0.59 -22.37
C ASP A 548 -11.75 0.41 -21.20
N ALA A 549 -10.95 0.09 -20.17
CA ALA A 549 -10.75 0.91 -18.98
C ALA A 549 -9.35 1.55 -18.96
N GLU A 550 -8.70 1.64 -20.12
CA GLU A 550 -7.29 2.01 -20.23
C GLU A 550 -7.12 3.43 -20.77
N ARG A 551 -6.08 4.13 -20.31
CA ARG A 551 -5.59 5.34 -20.96
C ARG A 551 -4.11 5.19 -21.32
N THR A 552 -3.77 5.68 -22.51
CA THR A 552 -2.40 5.70 -23.03
C THR A 552 -1.86 7.11 -23.01
N PHE A 553 -0.68 7.28 -22.41
CA PHE A 553 0.06 8.53 -22.38
C PHE A 553 1.34 8.39 -23.19
N SER A 554 1.72 9.46 -23.89
CA SER A 554 2.94 9.54 -24.69
C SER A 554 4.16 10.03 -23.92
N SER A 555 3.94 10.66 -22.76
CA SER A 555 5.00 11.12 -21.85
C SER A 555 4.49 11.24 -20.40
N PHE A 556 5.41 11.30 -19.44
CA PHE A 556 5.04 11.53 -18.03
C PHE A 556 4.39 12.91 -17.83
N SER A 557 4.85 13.94 -18.55
CA SER A 557 4.25 15.27 -18.51
C SER A 557 2.82 15.29 -19.06
N GLU A 558 2.49 14.43 -20.03
CA GLU A 558 1.11 14.31 -20.53
C GLU A 558 0.19 13.72 -19.45
N ALA A 559 0.61 12.63 -18.81
CA ALA A 559 -0.14 12.01 -17.73
C ALA A 559 -0.30 12.96 -16.52
N MET A 560 0.77 13.64 -16.13
CA MET A 560 0.75 14.64 -15.06
C MET A 560 -0.23 15.78 -15.34
N ALA A 561 -0.24 16.29 -16.58
CA ALA A 561 -1.15 17.35 -17.00
C ALA A 561 -2.61 16.89 -17.02
N GLU A 562 -2.89 15.67 -17.47
CA GLU A 562 -4.25 15.14 -17.48
C GLU A 562 -4.77 14.83 -16.06
N ASN A 563 -3.94 14.22 -15.20
CA ASN A 563 -4.25 14.03 -13.78
C ASN A 563 -4.63 15.34 -13.11
N GLY A 564 -3.86 16.40 -13.35
CA GLY A 564 -4.17 17.74 -12.88
C GLY A 564 -5.50 18.28 -13.38
N ARG A 565 -5.70 18.24 -14.70
CA ARG A 565 -6.88 18.78 -15.38
C ARG A 565 -8.16 17.99 -15.11
N SER A 566 -8.06 16.72 -14.77
CA SER A 566 -9.20 15.86 -14.41
C SER A 566 -10.12 16.51 -13.38
N ARG A 567 -9.51 17.20 -12.39
CA ARG A 567 -10.21 17.80 -11.26
C ARG A 567 -11.01 19.05 -11.65
N VAL A 568 -10.61 19.73 -12.71
CA VAL A 568 -11.39 20.82 -13.34
C VAL A 568 -12.59 20.25 -14.09
N TYR A 569 -12.43 19.11 -14.77
CA TYR A 569 -13.52 18.43 -15.48
C TYR A 569 -14.59 17.87 -14.53
N LEU A 570 -14.18 17.44 -13.34
CA LEU A 570 -15.08 17.08 -12.24
C LEU A 570 -15.70 18.30 -11.53
N GLY A 571 -15.19 19.51 -11.76
CA GLY A 571 -15.74 20.73 -11.16
C GLY A 571 -15.38 20.96 -9.69
N ILE A 572 -14.32 20.33 -9.20
CA ILE A 572 -13.94 20.34 -7.77
C ILE A 572 -12.65 21.10 -7.47
N HIS A 573 -11.91 21.52 -8.51
CA HIS A 573 -10.71 22.36 -8.41
C HIS A 573 -10.69 23.45 -9.49
N PHE A 574 -10.00 24.56 -9.19
CA PHE A 574 -9.65 25.61 -10.14
C PHE A 574 -8.39 25.24 -10.94
N ASP A 575 -8.21 25.81 -12.13
CA ASP A 575 -7.02 25.57 -12.97
C ASP A 575 -5.70 25.98 -12.28
N PHE A 576 -5.72 27.04 -11.48
CA PHE A 576 -4.53 27.43 -10.70
C PHE A 576 -4.23 26.46 -9.54
N ASP A 577 -5.22 25.72 -9.03
CA ASP A 577 -4.96 24.67 -8.02
C ASP A 577 -4.14 23.54 -8.64
N ASP A 578 -4.43 23.25 -9.90
CA ASP A 578 -3.74 22.25 -10.70
C ASP A 578 -2.30 22.69 -11.04
N LEU A 579 -2.16 23.79 -11.79
CA LEU A 579 -0.86 24.22 -12.30
C LEU A 579 0.19 24.43 -11.20
N VAL A 580 -0.22 25.04 -10.08
CA VAL A 580 0.66 25.24 -8.93
C VAL A 580 0.94 23.92 -8.21
N GLY A 581 -0.07 23.04 -8.09
CA GLY A 581 0.10 21.70 -7.52
C GLY A 581 1.17 20.90 -8.26
N GLN A 582 1.10 20.85 -9.59
CA GLN A 582 2.11 20.17 -10.42
C GLN A 582 3.52 20.74 -10.17
N GLU A 583 3.68 22.07 -10.16
CA GLU A 583 4.98 22.72 -9.94
C GLU A 583 5.57 22.40 -8.55
N VAL A 584 4.72 22.43 -7.51
CA VAL A 584 5.13 22.09 -6.14
C VAL A 584 5.54 20.62 -6.05
N GLY A 585 4.72 19.71 -6.58
CA GLY A 585 5.02 18.28 -6.59
C GLY A 585 6.33 17.95 -7.30
N GLN A 586 6.56 18.52 -8.48
CA GLN A 586 7.82 18.35 -9.22
C GLN A 586 9.03 18.90 -8.45
N SER A 587 8.86 20.03 -7.76
CA SER A 587 9.93 20.61 -6.94
C SER A 587 10.28 19.71 -5.75
N ILE A 588 9.29 19.05 -5.15
CA ILE A 588 9.50 18.06 -4.08
C ILE A 588 10.20 16.83 -4.64
N ALA A 589 9.74 16.27 -5.77
CA ALA A 589 10.40 15.13 -6.42
C ALA A 589 11.90 15.39 -6.68
N ALA A 590 12.24 16.57 -7.20
CA ALA A 590 13.62 16.97 -7.44
C ALA A 590 14.44 17.11 -6.15
N ALA A 591 13.82 17.52 -5.03
CA ALA A 591 14.48 17.60 -3.73
C ALA A 591 14.70 16.22 -3.10
N VAL A 592 13.75 15.31 -3.27
CA VAL A 592 13.79 13.93 -2.75
C VAL A 592 14.74 13.05 -3.56
N ALA A 593 14.87 13.29 -4.87
CA ALA A 593 15.71 12.46 -5.76
C ALA A 593 17.16 12.28 -5.28
N SER A 594 17.73 13.25 -4.56
CA SER A 594 19.11 13.13 -4.04
C SER A 594 19.28 12.24 -2.81
N GLU A 595 18.18 11.83 -2.17
CA GLU A 595 18.20 11.00 -0.97
C GLU A 595 18.21 9.49 -1.30
N PHE A 596 17.88 9.11 -2.54
CA PHE A 596 17.78 7.71 -2.96
C PHE A 596 18.85 7.35 -3.99
N SER A 597 19.32 6.11 -3.93
CA SER A 597 20.27 5.53 -4.89
C SER A 597 20.01 4.05 -5.06
N VAL A 598 20.25 3.52 -6.27
CA VAL A 598 20.15 2.08 -6.51
C VAL A 598 21.29 1.38 -5.77
N ALA A 599 20.95 0.44 -4.88
CA ALA A 599 21.94 -0.36 -4.17
C ALA A 599 22.76 -1.20 -5.15
N THR A 600 24.07 -1.32 -4.91
CA THR A 600 24.95 -2.14 -5.75
C THR A 600 25.23 -3.47 -5.07
N PRO A 601 24.88 -4.63 -5.68
CA PRO A 601 25.28 -5.92 -5.12
C PRO A 601 26.81 -5.99 -5.01
N GLU A 602 27.36 -6.41 -3.85
CA GLU A 602 28.80 -6.63 -3.70
C GLU A 602 29.30 -7.62 -4.78
N ASP A 603 30.07 -7.14 -5.75
CA ASP A 603 30.71 -7.97 -6.78
C ASP A 603 31.81 -8.83 -6.13
N ASP A 604 31.64 -10.16 -6.09
CA ASP A 604 32.62 -11.14 -5.60
C ASP A 604 33.84 -11.29 -6.54
N SER A 605 34.32 -10.19 -7.11
CA SER A 605 35.43 -10.15 -8.04
C SER A 605 36.61 -9.34 -7.47
N THR A 606 37.61 -10.10 -7.03
CA THR A 606 38.90 -9.65 -6.51
C THR A 606 39.41 -8.31 -7.07
N GLY A 607 39.69 -7.38 -6.17
CA GLY A 607 40.05 -6.01 -6.48
C GLY A 607 41.07 -5.81 -7.61
N LYS A 608 40.71 -4.90 -8.52
CA LYS A 608 41.60 -3.99 -9.23
C LYS A 608 40.77 -2.82 -9.75
N GLY A 609 40.88 -1.68 -9.07
CA GLY A 609 40.20 -0.46 -9.47
C GLY A 609 40.55 -0.03 -10.90
N VAL A 610 39.52 0.43 -11.60
CA VAL A 610 39.64 1.39 -12.70
C VAL A 610 38.47 2.36 -12.57
N ASP A 611 38.84 3.63 -12.58
CA ASP A 611 38.00 4.83 -12.54
C ASP A 611 37.36 5.13 -13.91
N ASP A 612 36.31 5.95 -13.85
CA ASP A 612 35.61 6.69 -14.90
C ASP A 612 34.63 5.97 -15.85
N GLY A 613 33.33 6.19 -15.58
CA GLY A 613 32.49 7.12 -16.34
C GLY A 613 32.33 6.92 -17.85
N GLN A 614 31.16 6.41 -18.26
CA GLN A 614 30.36 6.85 -19.44
C GLN A 614 29.18 5.89 -19.65
N LEU A 615 27.99 6.26 -19.17
CA LEU A 615 26.74 5.78 -19.73
C LEU A 615 26.54 6.51 -21.07
N ALA A 616 26.77 5.79 -22.16
CA ALA A 616 26.50 6.26 -23.52
C ALA A 616 25.71 5.18 -24.27
N THR A 617 24.42 5.48 -24.46
CA THR A 617 23.62 5.23 -25.67
C THR A 617 23.93 3.94 -26.45
N MET A 618 23.08 2.91 -26.30
CA MET A 618 22.99 1.82 -27.28
C MET A 618 21.79 2.02 -28.19
N ASP A 619 22.05 2.71 -29.30
CA ASP A 619 21.20 2.74 -30.48
C ASP A 619 21.29 1.37 -31.18
N ARG A 620 20.16 0.65 -31.25
CA ARG A 620 20.00 -0.55 -32.07
C ARG A 620 19.65 -0.09 -33.48
N ASP A 621 20.52 -0.37 -34.46
CA ASP A 621 20.09 -0.98 -35.73
C ASP A 621 21.22 -1.27 -36.72
N ASP A 622 20.93 -2.31 -37.52
CA ASP A 622 21.37 -2.57 -38.91
C ASP A 622 22.58 -3.49 -39.15
N GLN A 623 22.24 -4.76 -39.44
CA GLN A 623 23.02 -5.67 -40.29
C GLN A 623 22.66 -5.41 -41.77
N PRO A 624 23.61 -5.54 -42.73
CA PRO A 624 23.67 -6.83 -43.41
C PRO A 624 25.06 -7.28 -43.91
N ASN A 625 25.33 -8.58 -43.64
CA ASN A 625 25.84 -9.62 -44.53
C ASN A 625 26.81 -9.25 -45.68
N ARG A 626 28.05 -9.78 -45.65
CA ARG A 626 28.82 -10.17 -46.86
C ARG A 626 29.78 -11.34 -46.64
N ASP A 627 29.76 -12.21 -47.64
CA ASP A 627 30.55 -13.42 -47.88
C ASP A 627 32.08 -13.29 -47.74
N GLY A 628 32.74 -14.37 -47.34
CA GLY A 628 34.21 -14.48 -47.40
C GLY A 628 34.76 -15.86 -47.04
N VAL A 629 34.96 -16.68 -48.06
CA VAL A 629 35.53 -18.04 -48.06
C VAL A 629 37.01 -18.08 -47.63
N ASP A 630 37.38 -19.19 -46.96
CA ASP A 630 38.62 -20.01 -47.12
C ASP A 630 39.42 -20.27 -45.85
N GLY A 631 39.94 -21.50 -45.73
CA GLY A 631 41.22 -21.72 -45.05
C GLY A 631 41.27 -22.74 -43.91
N SER A 632 41.04 -24.00 -44.26
CA SER A 632 41.54 -25.22 -43.58
C SER A 632 42.66 -25.06 -42.53
N ARG A 633 42.53 -25.75 -41.39
CA ARG A 633 43.62 -26.58 -40.79
C ARG A 633 43.11 -27.49 -39.67
N GLN A 634 42.99 -28.78 -40.00
CA GLN A 634 42.97 -29.91 -39.07
C GLN A 634 44.25 -29.96 -38.22
N ARG A 635 44.13 -30.29 -36.93
CA ARG A 635 45.00 -31.27 -36.27
C ARG A 635 44.23 -32.09 -35.23
N ASN A 636 44.15 -33.38 -35.53
CA ASN A 636 43.79 -34.48 -34.62
C ASN A 636 44.69 -34.53 -33.39
N ARG A 637 44.12 -34.97 -32.26
CA ARG A 637 44.67 -36.04 -31.40
C ARG A 637 43.58 -36.55 -30.43
N GLU A 638 43.19 -37.81 -30.63
CA GLU A 638 42.45 -38.66 -29.67
C GLU A 638 43.44 -39.32 -28.65
N PRO A 639 43.05 -40.32 -27.82
CA PRO A 639 42.62 -40.15 -26.43
C PRO A 639 43.47 -41.00 -25.45
N VAL A 640 43.31 -40.83 -24.13
CA VAL A 640 43.84 -41.79 -23.14
C VAL A 640 42.79 -42.07 -22.05
N ALA A 641 42.70 -43.34 -21.68
CA ALA A 641 41.65 -43.98 -20.91
C ALA A 641 41.90 -44.02 -19.38
N ARG A 642 40.78 -44.07 -18.65
CA ARG A 642 40.46 -44.76 -17.37
C ARG A 642 41.43 -44.65 -16.18
N ASP A 643 40.89 -44.18 -15.04
CA ASP A 643 41.00 -44.94 -13.79
C ASP A 643 39.76 -44.75 -12.89
N THR A 644 39.41 -45.82 -12.19
CA THR A 644 38.29 -46.01 -11.28
C THR A 644 38.77 -45.94 -9.85
N THR A 645 38.19 -45.06 -9.01
CA THR A 645 38.37 -45.14 -7.55
C THR A 645 37.09 -44.82 -6.78
N GLN A 646 36.90 -45.63 -5.74
CA GLN A 646 35.80 -45.80 -4.81
C GLN A 646 35.26 -44.53 -4.13
N VAL A 647 33.93 -44.50 -3.99
CA VAL A 647 33.17 -43.58 -3.12
C VAL A 647 33.07 -44.22 -1.71
N PRO A 648 33.36 -43.49 -0.61
CA PRO A 648 32.93 -43.89 0.73
C PRO A 648 31.55 -43.31 1.05
N GLN A 649 30.62 -44.19 1.45
CA GLN A 649 29.35 -43.81 2.08
C GLN A 649 29.63 -43.16 3.45
N GLN A 650 29.24 -41.90 3.63
CA GLN A 650 29.07 -41.31 4.96
C GLN A 650 27.64 -41.56 5.43
N GLN A 651 27.52 -42.33 6.53
CA GLN A 651 26.33 -42.36 7.36
C GLN A 651 26.30 -41.05 8.17
N THR A 652 25.36 -40.15 7.87
CA THR A 652 24.97 -39.09 8.79
C THR A 652 24.11 -39.70 9.88
N SER A 653 24.41 -39.37 11.13
CA SER A 653 23.74 -39.92 12.29
C SER A 653 22.50 -39.08 12.63
N SER A 654 21.41 -39.72 13.06
CA SER A 654 20.12 -39.10 13.43
C SER A 654 20.19 -38.11 14.62
N ARG A 655 21.40 -37.80 15.11
CA ARG A 655 21.67 -36.89 16.22
C ARG A 655 21.99 -35.47 15.72
N ASP A 656 22.48 -35.32 14.49
CA ASP A 656 22.72 -34.02 13.87
C ASP A 656 21.41 -33.40 13.33
N GLU A 657 20.47 -34.22 12.84
CA GLU A 657 19.13 -33.75 12.42
C GLU A 657 18.26 -33.30 13.60
N SER A 658 18.38 -33.95 14.76
CA SER A 658 17.64 -33.54 15.97
C SER A 658 18.19 -32.27 16.61
N ASN A 659 19.50 -32.02 16.46
CA ASN A 659 20.13 -30.81 16.97
C ASN A 659 19.85 -29.61 16.05
N ARG A 660 19.75 -29.82 14.73
CA ARG A 660 19.32 -28.76 13.79
C ARG A 660 17.87 -28.37 14.02
N ARG A 661 16.93 -29.32 14.11
CA ARG A 661 15.53 -29.02 14.44
C ARG A 661 15.38 -28.26 15.77
N SER A 662 16.17 -28.61 16.78
CA SER A 662 16.17 -27.91 18.07
C SER A 662 16.76 -26.50 18.02
N GLU A 663 17.63 -26.21 17.05
CA GLU A 663 18.17 -24.86 16.82
C GLU A 663 17.20 -24.05 15.93
N ASP A 664 16.57 -24.68 14.93
CA ASP A 664 15.53 -24.10 14.06
C ASP A 664 14.29 -23.70 14.90
N ASP A 665 13.81 -24.56 15.80
CA ASP A 665 12.69 -24.28 16.71
C ASP A 665 13.00 -23.12 17.68
N GLN A 666 14.27 -22.95 18.08
CA GLN A 666 14.70 -21.86 18.96
C GLN A 666 14.86 -20.53 18.22
N ARG A 667 15.06 -20.57 16.89
CA ARG A 667 15.21 -19.38 16.04
C ARG A 667 13.86 -18.87 15.53
N ILE A 668 12.93 -19.76 15.18
CA ILE A 668 11.54 -19.41 14.89
C ILE A 668 10.91 -18.73 16.12
N ALA A 669 11.14 -19.27 17.32
CA ALA A 669 10.69 -18.63 18.56
C ALA A 669 11.32 -17.23 18.80
N ALA A 670 12.51 -16.95 18.26
CA ALA A 670 13.13 -15.62 18.36
C ALA A 670 12.51 -14.61 17.38
N ILE A 671 12.15 -15.06 16.17
CA ILE A 671 11.41 -14.28 15.18
C ILE A 671 10.00 -13.96 15.71
N ASP A 672 9.29 -14.96 16.23
CA ASP A 672 7.97 -14.78 16.86
C ASP A 672 8.04 -13.87 18.08
N GLN A 673 9.14 -13.91 18.84
CA GLN A 673 9.34 -13.02 19.98
C GLN A 673 9.60 -11.56 19.55
N ILE A 674 10.33 -11.31 18.46
CA ILE A 674 10.48 -9.96 17.88
C ILE A 674 9.12 -9.42 17.43
N PHE A 675 8.31 -10.24 16.74
CA PHE A 675 6.96 -9.85 16.33
C PHE A 675 6.00 -9.65 17.51
N ALA A 676 6.10 -10.45 18.57
CA ALA A 676 5.28 -10.31 19.78
C ALA A 676 5.66 -9.06 20.61
N GLU A 677 6.94 -8.67 20.63
CA GLU A 677 7.40 -7.45 21.29
C GLU A 677 6.93 -6.17 20.55
N ASN A 678 6.74 -6.23 19.23
CA ASN A 678 6.24 -5.12 18.41
C ASN A 678 4.73 -4.92 18.42
N ARG A 679 3.92 -5.95 18.74
CA ARG A 679 2.45 -5.81 18.92
C ARG A 679 2.05 -5.11 20.23
N LEU A 680 3.02 -4.61 20.99
CA LEU A 680 2.85 -3.94 22.29
C LEU A 680 3.24 -2.45 22.28
N ILE A 681 3.71 -1.94 21.13
CA ILE A 681 3.97 -0.51 20.85
C ILE A 681 2.80 -0.02 20.01
#